data_AF-B0N066-F1
#
_entry.id   AF-B0N066-F1
#
_cell.length_a   1.000
_cell.length_b   1.000
_cell.length_c   1.000
_cell.angle_alpha   90.00
_cell.angle_beta   90.00
_cell.angle_gamma   90.00
#
_symmetry.space_group_name_H-M   'P 1'
#
loop_
_entity.id
_entity.type
_entity.pdbx_description
1 polymer ?
#
loop_
_entity_poly.entity_id
_entity_poly.type
_entity_poly.pdbx_seq_one_letter_code
_entity_poly.pdbx_strand_id
1 'polypeptide(L)'
;MRKLFLLAAGLAMTLTACQKDEVSPSAGATSQTITVSIPQGVQTRAAAADFGDGSQIDRCLLQIYRNGQPYGEQQTATVTGNTATFNLRLVAQQKYDFVFWADCSEAGYETDDLSAITLGSDADYTGNDDKFDAFFLCKKDYTVTESFSETFTLRRPFGQLNVKTLDLAAIPDNAADLKPAKVKVNFTSLPNTFNALTGEESGEAAVEYTADVLNATGELTVDYIWAPVEQATLADFKMTFLDAAGKEISANSDFKSIPIRRNYRTMVSGNLLTKQGDITVEIDPNFYKPDITVVTTAEELHAAFANGGSVTLSEDVTVEAPLVVETGKTVEIDLNGKDIINTTSLPDTDPRYGNTTVFEVKGGATLNIKGDGNIKAIGTKPNEDGYRMAVYAYGDAKVNIYGGNFVNDQDYNDHNAQLDLIYADQQAVINIYGGTFESKSANNRGYWVLNLKDGSGAAINVYGGTFINYDPSSSMTENPVKNFVAEGYTAIKTSAEPAPNGTYTVVKGTEVAAPADLESALKSGDIAIVSRSMTIDDSPYISSVASATLSLKEGAVLTAQEGSELQQCIQVSKSCKKMVISGKGFIVGPKNSTATNVAGIYSGCPDLVIDGTITVDGSSGSKGTNAAIRIAEGTTTIKDGYFTVGTDASGIANSCILVATARPSQKAHLKIYGGVFETKGNPINGWYPVINIQDADRKAGRATVEIYGGIFINYNPATGDNTGEADDTFVAPGYKSVETTYNGQQAWQVIPE
;
A
#
# COMPACT_ATOMS: atom_id res chain seq x y z
N MET A 1 -92.95 2.40 -36.86
CA MET A 1 -92.58 2.63 -38.27
C MET A 1 -91.08 2.44 -38.41
N ARG A 2 -90.67 1.62 -39.38
CA ARG A 2 -89.31 1.19 -39.80
C ARG A 2 -88.44 0.56 -38.68
N LYS A 3 -88.46 -0.78 -38.56
CA LYS A 3 -87.66 -1.79 -39.30
C LYS A 3 -86.17 -1.62 -38.94
N LEU A 4 -85.41 -2.60 -38.45
CA LEU A 4 -85.36 -4.07 -38.60
C LEU A 4 -84.28 -4.49 -37.53
N PHE A 5 -84.49 -5.39 -36.56
CA PHE A 5 -84.63 -6.86 -36.57
C PHE A 5 -83.35 -7.61 -36.14
N LEU A 6 -83.56 -8.54 -35.19
CA LEU A 6 -82.81 -9.74 -34.78
C LEU A 6 -81.46 -9.56 -34.03
N LEU A 7 -81.40 -9.89 -32.73
CA LEU A 7 -81.22 -11.25 -32.11
C LEU A 7 -79.79 -11.79 -32.37
N ALA A 8 -79.01 -12.28 -31.41
CA ALA A 8 -79.31 -12.83 -30.09
C ALA A 8 -78.05 -12.84 -29.18
N ALA A 9 -78.30 -12.64 -27.88
CA ALA A 9 -77.81 -13.42 -26.74
C ALA A 9 -76.67 -14.45 -26.99
N GLY A 10 -75.62 -14.56 -26.19
CA GLY A 10 -75.29 -13.98 -24.90
C GLY A 10 -74.13 -14.79 -24.30
N LEU A 11 -73.40 -14.22 -23.34
CA LEU A 11 -73.04 -14.77 -22.03
C LEU A 11 -71.84 -13.99 -21.49
N ALA A 12 -71.97 -13.57 -20.24
CA ALA A 12 -71.07 -12.66 -19.55
C ALA A 12 -69.68 -13.26 -19.30
N MET A 13 -68.63 -12.44 -19.52
CA MET A 13 -67.45 -12.44 -18.66
C MET A 13 -67.11 -10.99 -18.31
N THR A 14 -66.86 -10.79 -17.02
CA THR A 14 -66.74 -9.53 -16.30
C THR A 14 -65.51 -8.74 -16.74
N LEU A 15 -65.71 -7.54 -17.28
CA LEU A 15 -64.69 -6.51 -17.41
C LEU A 15 -64.95 -5.45 -16.33
N THR A 16 -64.28 -5.56 -15.19
CA THR A 16 -64.05 -4.39 -14.32
C THR A 16 -62.86 -3.63 -14.86
N ALA A 17 -63.15 -2.67 -15.74
CA ALA A 17 -62.25 -1.57 -16.02
C ALA A 17 -62.25 -0.64 -14.81
N CYS A 18 -61.14 -0.56 -14.09
CA CYS A 18 -60.85 0.60 -13.25
C CYS A 18 -59.82 1.45 -14.00
N GLN A 19 -60.26 2.64 -14.38
CA GLN A 19 -59.42 3.73 -14.87
C GLN A 19 -58.24 3.92 -13.90
N LYS A 20 -57.03 3.97 -14.44
CA LYS A 20 -55.85 4.42 -13.69
C LYS A 20 -55.75 5.92 -13.93
N ASP A 21 -55.99 6.70 -12.87
CA ASP A 21 -55.74 8.14 -12.87
C ASP A 21 -54.28 8.40 -13.26
N GLU A 22 -54.09 9.17 -14.33
CA GLU A 22 -52.81 9.81 -14.64
C GLU A 22 -52.56 10.90 -13.60
N VAL A 23 -51.74 10.58 -12.60
CA VAL A 23 -51.14 11.58 -11.72
C VAL A 23 -49.82 12.00 -12.35
N SER A 24 -49.77 13.22 -12.90
CA SER A 24 -48.51 13.89 -13.24
C SER A 24 -47.65 14.06 -11.96
N PRO A 25 -46.34 13.80 -12.02
CA PRO A 25 -45.49 13.74 -10.84
C PRO A 25 -45.26 15.13 -10.24
N SER A 26 -45.71 15.34 -9.00
CA SER A 26 -45.30 16.49 -8.20
C SER A 26 -43.88 16.31 -7.67
N ALA A 27 -43.09 17.37 -7.78
CA ALA A 27 -41.69 17.49 -7.40
C ALA A 27 -41.32 16.84 -6.05
N GLY A 28 -40.22 16.07 -6.06
CA GLY A 28 -39.50 15.64 -4.85
C GLY A 28 -39.50 14.15 -4.51
N ALA A 29 -39.74 13.24 -5.47
CA ALA A 29 -39.56 11.80 -5.21
C ALA A 29 -38.07 11.44 -5.22
N THR A 30 -37.50 11.05 -4.07
CA THR A 30 -36.19 10.43 -4.00
C THR A 30 -36.28 9.04 -4.65
N SER A 31 -35.89 8.93 -5.93
CA SER A 31 -35.80 7.64 -6.62
C SER A 31 -34.63 6.84 -6.03
N GLN A 32 -34.90 5.61 -5.59
CA GLN A 32 -33.86 4.64 -5.26
C GLN A 32 -33.46 3.94 -6.55
N THR A 33 -32.17 3.96 -6.90
CA THR A 33 -31.68 3.45 -8.17
C THR A 33 -30.65 2.35 -7.93
N ILE A 34 -30.79 1.23 -8.64
CA ILE A 34 -29.72 0.24 -8.76
C ILE A 34 -29.24 0.25 -10.21
N THR A 35 -27.96 0.43 -10.40
CA THR A 35 -27.29 0.17 -11.67
C THR A 35 -26.54 -1.15 -11.56
N VAL A 36 -26.68 -2.01 -12.54
CA VAL A 36 -25.82 -3.20 -12.67
C VAL A 36 -24.83 -2.98 -13.80
N SER A 37 -23.59 -3.42 -13.58
CA SER A 37 -22.52 -3.43 -14.56
C SER A 37 -22.26 -4.87 -15.00
N ILE A 38 -22.21 -5.08 -16.31
CA ILE A 38 -21.84 -6.34 -16.95
C ILE A 38 -20.37 -6.25 -17.33
N PRO A 39 -19.49 -7.10 -16.76
CA PRO A 39 -18.08 -7.10 -17.12
C PRO A 39 -17.86 -7.34 -18.61
N GLN A 40 -16.86 -6.64 -19.18
CA GLN A 40 -16.33 -6.94 -20.51
C GLN A 40 -14.87 -7.36 -20.45
N GLY A 41 -14.49 -8.31 -21.29
CA GLY A 41 -13.10 -8.73 -21.45
C GLY A 41 -12.26 -7.65 -22.12
N VAL A 42 -10.99 -7.49 -21.72
CA VAL A 42 -10.03 -6.63 -22.42
C VAL A 42 -9.37 -7.41 -23.55
N GLN A 43 -9.41 -6.86 -24.77
CA GLN A 43 -8.72 -7.43 -25.95
C GLN A 43 -7.23 -7.65 -25.68
N THR A 44 -6.74 -8.88 -25.88
CA THR A 44 -5.28 -9.11 -25.88
C THR A 44 -4.71 -9.93 -27.03
N ARG A 45 -5.45 -10.56 -27.95
CA ARG A 45 -4.86 -11.11 -29.20
C ARG A 45 -5.85 -11.15 -30.36
N ALA A 46 -5.39 -10.71 -31.54
CA ALA A 46 -6.15 -10.74 -32.78
C ALA A 46 -6.13 -12.15 -33.41
N ALA A 47 -7.26 -12.86 -33.40
CA ALA A 47 -7.77 -13.71 -34.49
C ALA A 47 -9.09 -14.43 -34.09
N ALA A 48 -10.13 -14.24 -34.93
CA ALA A 48 -11.36 -15.00 -35.15
C ALA A 48 -12.24 -15.44 -33.95
N ALA A 49 -13.35 -14.71 -33.80
CA ALA A 49 -14.52 -14.85 -32.92
C ALA A 49 -14.26 -14.60 -31.42
N ASP A 50 -14.53 -13.36 -30.99
CA ASP A 50 -14.42 -12.86 -29.63
C ASP A 50 -15.51 -13.48 -28.71
N PHE A 51 -15.39 -14.76 -28.36
CA PHE A 51 -16.33 -15.40 -27.43
C PHE A 51 -16.05 -15.01 -25.97
N GLY A 52 -17.11 -14.61 -25.26
CA GLY A 52 -17.08 -14.35 -23.83
C GLY A 52 -16.65 -12.93 -23.49
N ASP A 53 -16.91 -11.97 -24.38
CA ASP A 53 -16.73 -10.54 -24.12
C ASP A 53 -17.97 -9.89 -23.48
N GLY A 54 -19.09 -10.61 -23.40
CA GLY A 54 -20.36 -10.15 -22.83
C GLY A 54 -21.12 -9.17 -23.74
N SER A 55 -20.74 -9.02 -25.01
CA SER A 55 -21.34 -8.08 -25.96
C SER A 55 -22.76 -8.46 -26.41
N GLN A 56 -23.11 -9.74 -26.32
CA GLN A 56 -24.43 -10.26 -26.72
C GLN A 56 -25.52 -10.05 -25.65
N ILE A 57 -25.16 -9.59 -24.45
CA ILE A 57 -26.10 -9.42 -23.34
C ILE A 57 -26.94 -8.16 -23.58
N ASP A 58 -28.25 -8.35 -23.79
CA ASP A 58 -29.21 -7.28 -24.10
C ASP A 58 -30.30 -7.13 -23.02
N ARG A 59 -30.40 -8.09 -22.10
CA ARG A 59 -31.46 -8.19 -21.09
C ARG A 59 -30.87 -8.38 -19.69
N CYS A 60 -31.42 -7.68 -18.71
CA CYS A 60 -31.18 -7.95 -17.29
C CYS A 60 -32.50 -7.99 -16.52
N LEU A 61 -32.64 -8.99 -15.65
CA LEU A 61 -33.76 -9.24 -14.77
C LEU A 61 -33.37 -8.94 -13.32
N LEU A 62 -34.34 -8.51 -12.53
CA LEU A 62 -34.22 -8.34 -11.08
C LEU A 62 -35.45 -8.93 -10.39
N GLN A 63 -35.24 -9.92 -9.54
CA GLN A 63 -36.22 -10.36 -8.54
C GLN A 63 -35.73 -9.96 -7.15
N ILE A 64 -36.61 -9.30 -6.39
CA ILE A 64 -36.35 -8.93 -5.00
C ILE A 64 -36.96 -9.99 -4.10
N TYR A 65 -36.26 -10.38 -3.04
CA TYR A 65 -36.77 -11.28 -2.01
C TYR A 65 -36.78 -10.59 -0.65
N ARG A 66 -37.73 -10.98 0.19
CA ARG A 66 -37.78 -10.61 1.62
C ARG A 66 -38.18 -11.84 2.41
N ASN A 67 -37.39 -12.20 3.42
CA ASN A 67 -37.58 -13.41 4.22
C ASN A 67 -37.69 -14.68 3.35
N GLY A 68 -36.88 -14.78 2.29
CA GLY A 68 -36.86 -15.92 1.39
C GLY A 68 -38.07 -16.05 0.46
N GLN A 69 -38.92 -15.02 0.33
CA GLN A 69 -40.07 -15.00 -0.58
C GLN A 69 -39.98 -13.82 -1.57
N PRO A 70 -40.44 -13.99 -2.83
CA PRO A 70 -40.51 -12.90 -3.79
C PRO A 70 -41.25 -11.68 -3.23
N TYR A 71 -40.63 -10.51 -3.35
CA TYR A 71 -41.16 -9.22 -2.91
C TYR A 71 -41.41 -8.33 -4.13
N GLY A 72 -42.65 -8.35 -4.60
CA GLY A 72 -43.05 -7.65 -5.82
C GLY A 72 -42.80 -8.46 -7.09
N GLU A 73 -43.19 -7.88 -8.23
CA GLU A 73 -43.01 -8.48 -9.55
C GLU A 73 -41.54 -8.41 -10.00
N GLN A 74 -41.11 -9.43 -10.75
CA GLN A 74 -39.82 -9.43 -11.43
C GLN A 74 -39.74 -8.26 -12.40
N GLN A 75 -38.63 -7.53 -12.37
CA GLN A 75 -38.38 -6.40 -13.26
C GLN A 75 -37.44 -6.83 -14.39
N THR A 76 -37.60 -6.20 -15.55
CA THR A 76 -36.73 -6.39 -16.71
C THR A 76 -36.23 -5.02 -17.18
N ALA A 77 -34.94 -4.93 -17.45
CA ALA A 77 -34.28 -3.76 -18.01
C ALA A 77 -33.45 -4.17 -19.22
N THR A 78 -33.44 -3.31 -20.24
CA THR A 78 -32.54 -3.43 -21.38
C THR A 78 -31.13 -3.06 -20.96
N VAL A 79 -30.15 -3.83 -21.42
CA VAL A 79 -28.74 -3.50 -21.23
C VAL A 79 -28.32 -2.46 -22.27
N THR A 80 -27.76 -1.35 -21.81
CA THR A 80 -27.22 -0.28 -22.66
C THR A 80 -25.86 0.16 -22.14
N GLY A 81 -24.85 0.16 -23.00
CA GLY A 81 -23.48 0.52 -22.60
C GLY A 81 -22.96 -0.36 -21.47
N ASN A 82 -23.27 -1.66 -21.50
CA ASN A 82 -22.91 -2.67 -20.50
C ASN A 82 -23.55 -2.48 -19.12
N THR A 83 -24.59 -1.66 -19.04
CA THR A 83 -25.30 -1.41 -17.79
C THR A 83 -26.79 -1.61 -17.95
N ALA A 84 -27.46 -2.03 -16.88
CA ALA A 84 -28.92 -1.98 -16.78
C ALA A 84 -29.31 -1.25 -15.49
N THR A 85 -30.38 -0.48 -15.54
CA THR A 85 -30.80 0.37 -14.42
C THR A 85 -32.21 0.02 -13.98
N PHE A 86 -32.38 -0.21 -12.68
CA PHE A 86 -33.65 -0.51 -12.03
C PHE A 86 -34.04 0.63 -11.09
N ASN A 87 -35.31 1.01 -11.12
CA ASN A 87 -35.86 2.03 -10.24
C ASN A 87 -36.75 1.36 -9.19
N LEU A 88 -36.37 1.48 -7.92
CA LEU A 88 -36.99 0.75 -6.82
C LEU A 88 -37.74 1.66 -5.85
N ARG A 89 -38.68 1.06 -5.12
CA ARG A 89 -39.38 1.66 -3.98
C ARG A 89 -39.48 0.64 -2.87
N LEU A 90 -38.53 0.68 -1.93
CA LEU A 90 -38.46 -0.26 -0.81
C LEU A 90 -38.77 0.43 0.51
N VAL A 91 -39.29 -0.35 1.47
CA VAL A 91 -39.60 0.13 2.82
C VAL A 91 -38.29 0.26 3.60
N ALA A 92 -38.05 1.43 4.19
CA ALA A 92 -36.87 1.67 5.01
C ALA A 92 -36.82 0.77 6.26
N GLN A 93 -35.62 0.57 6.78
CA GLN A 93 -35.25 -0.29 7.91
C GLN A 93 -35.65 -1.76 7.71
N GLN A 94 -35.73 -2.22 6.46
CA GLN A 94 -35.98 -3.61 6.11
C GLN A 94 -34.78 -4.20 5.36
N LYS A 95 -34.66 -5.53 5.41
CA LYS A 95 -33.68 -6.31 4.66
C LYS A 95 -34.32 -6.94 3.43
N TYR A 96 -33.58 -6.94 2.33
CA TYR A 96 -33.97 -7.52 1.07
C TYR A 96 -32.79 -8.26 0.43
N ASP A 97 -33.09 -9.29 -0.36
CA ASP A 97 -32.12 -9.87 -1.28
C ASP A 97 -32.43 -9.38 -2.70
N PHE A 98 -31.40 -8.99 -3.44
CA PHE A 98 -31.51 -8.63 -4.85
C PHE A 98 -30.87 -9.72 -5.71
N VAL A 99 -31.69 -10.39 -6.52
CA VAL A 99 -31.25 -11.46 -7.43
C VAL A 99 -31.33 -10.95 -8.84
N PHE A 100 -30.18 -10.86 -9.50
CA PHE A 100 -30.02 -10.41 -10.86
C PHE A 100 -29.68 -11.59 -11.78
N TRP A 101 -30.22 -11.55 -12.99
CA TRP A 101 -29.85 -12.41 -14.10
C TRP A 101 -29.78 -11.58 -15.38
N ALA A 102 -28.66 -11.62 -16.10
CA ALA A 102 -28.48 -10.93 -17.36
C ALA A 102 -28.02 -11.91 -18.43
N ASP A 103 -28.68 -11.88 -19.59
CA ASP A 103 -28.46 -12.81 -20.69
C ASP A 103 -28.72 -12.15 -22.05
N CYS A 104 -28.43 -12.89 -23.12
CA CYS A 104 -28.96 -12.60 -24.45
C CYS A 104 -30.41 -13.08 -24.51
N SER A 105 -31.34 -12.19 -24.83
CA SER A 105 -32.78 -12.49 -24.89
C SER A 105 -33.13 -13.58 -25.93
N GLU A 106 -32.27 -13.79 -26.93
CA GLU A 106 -32.41 -14.84 -27.94
C GLU A 106 -31.81 -16.20 -27.53
N ALA A 107 -31.11 -16.29 -26.38
CA ALA A 107 -30.46 -17.52 -25.93
C ALA A 107 -31.45 -18.63 -25.53
N GLY A 108 -32.68 -18.26 -25.16
CA GLY A 108 -33.73 -19.21 -24.78
C GLY A 108 -33.67 -19.71 -23.33
N TYR A 109 -33.11 -18.94 -22.39
CA TYR A 109 -33.18 -19.27 -20.97
C TYR A 109 -34.60 -19.10 -20.41
N GLU A 110 -35.05 -20.10 -19.64
CA GLU A 110 -36.27 -20.05 -18.84
C GLU A 110 -35.98 -19.32 -17.52
N THR A 111 -36.49 -18.10 -17.40
CA THR A 111 -36.13 -17.17 -16.31
C THR A 111 -37.34 -16.67 -15.52
N ASP A 112 -38.46 -17.39 -15.56
CA ASP A 112 -39.65 -17.10 -14.75
C ASP A 112 -39.38 -17.31 -13.24
N ASP A 113 -38.49 -18.26 -12.92
CA ASP A 113 -37.98 -18.49 -11.57
C ASP A 113 -36.45 -18.42 -11.56
N LEU A 114 -35.90 -17.32 -11.05
CA LEU A 114 -34.44 -17.13 -10.95
C LEU A 114 -33.75 -18.09 -9.99
N SER A 115 -34.49 -18.88 -9.21
CA SER A 115 -33.92 -19.96 -8.39
C SER A 115 -33.81 -21.30 -9.12
N ALA A 116 -34.32 -21.41 -10.36
CA ALA A 116 -34.34 -22.63 -11.16
C ALA A 116 -34.22 -22.33 -12.66
N ILE A 117 -33.16 -21.61 -13.05
CA ILE A 117 -32.92 -21.21 -14.44
C ILE A 117 -32.45 -22.42 -15.25
N THR A 118 -33.08 -22.66 -16.39
CA THR A 118 -32.74 -23.76 -17.32
C THR A 118 -32.68 -23.24 -18.75
N LEU A 119 -32.12 -24.03 -19.66
CA LEU A 119 -32.29 -23.78 -21.09
C LEU A 119 -33.65 -24.34 -21.54
N GLY A 120 -34.46 -23.54 -22.23
CA GLY A 120 -35.81 -23.93 -22.63
C GLY A 120 -35.85 -25.14 -23.56
N SER A 121 -36.96 -25.89 -23.56
CA SER A 121 -37.09 -27.13 -24.34
C SER A 121 -37.02 -26.93 -25.86
N ASP A 122 -37.30 -25.70 -26.32
CA ASP A 122 -37.26 -25.31 -27.72
C ASP A 122 -35.91 -24.67 -28.12
N ALA A 123 -34.97 -24.54 -27.18
CA ALA A 123 -33.63 -24.01 -27.43
C ALA A 123 -32.62 -25.15 -27.63
N ASP A 124 -31.98 -25.19 -28.79
CA ASP A 124 -30.91 -26.14 -29.10
C ASP A 124 -29.57 -25.58 -28.61
N TYR A 125 -28.87 -26.29 -27.72
CA TYR A 125 -27.48 -25.95 -27.38
C TYR A 125 -26.57 -26.24 -28.58
N THR A 126 -26.15 -25.21 -29.30
CA THR A 126 -25.51 -25.34 -30.62
C THR A 126 -23.98 -25.40 -30.58
N GLY A 127 -23.34 -25.08 -29.45
CA GLY A 127 -21.88 -24.84 -29.36
C GLY A 127 -21.44 -23.68 -30.26
N ASN A 128 -20.29 -23.06 -29.99
CA ASN A 128 -19.79 -21.92 -30.77
C ASN A 128 -20.79 -20.75 -30.88
N ASP A 129 -21.64 -20.57 -29.86
CA ASP A 129 -22.66 -19.53 -29.82
C ASP A 129 -22.52 -18.69 -28.55
N ASP A 130 -22.17 -17.41 -28.74
CA ASP A 130 -21.90 -16.47 -27.64
C ASP A 130 -23.18 -15.99 -26.95
N LYS A 131 -24.36 -16.28 -27.54
CA LYS A 131 -25.65 -15.97 -26.91
C LYS A 131 -25.84 -16.72 -25.59
N PHE A 132 -25.19 -17.87 -25.41
CA PHE A 132 -25.23 -18.63 -24.15
C PHE A 132 -24.36 -18.05 -23.03
N ASP A 133 -23.68 -16.92 -23.24
CA ASP A 133 -23.08 -16.20 -22.11
C ASP A 133 -24.18 -15.54 -21.26
N ALA A 134 -23.94 -15.45 -19.96
CA ALA A 134 -24.87 -14.87 -19.01
C ALA A 134 -24.15 -14.45 -17.73
N PHE A 135 -24.82 -13.61 -16.94
CA PHE A 135 -24.30 -13.09 -15.69
C PHE A 135 -25.37 -13.08 -14.62
N PHE A 136 -24.96 -13.25 -13.37
CA PHE A 136 -25.85 -13.22 -12.22
C PHE A 136 -25.20 -12.52 -11.05
N LEU A 137 -26.02 -12.10 -10.09
CA LEU A 137 -25.58 -11.70 -8.77
C LEU A 137 -26.73 -11.88 -7.78
N CYS A 138 -26.43 -12.41 -6.60
CA CYS A 138 -27.32 -12.32 -5.45
C CYS A 138 -26.67 -11.45 -4.38
N LYS A 139 -27.23 -10.25 -4.15
CA LYS A 139 -26.87 -9.39 -3.02
C LYS A 139 -27.82 -9.68 -1.87
N LYS A 140 -27.36 -10.44 -0.88
CA LYS A 140 -28.16 -10.81 0.30
C LYS A 140 -28.17 -9.72 1.36
N ASP A 141 -29.21 -9.73 2.19
CA ASP A 141 -29.35 -8.96 3.43
C ASP A 141 -29.16 -7.43 3.26
N TYR A 142 -29.47 -6.88 2.09
CA TYR A 142 -29.36 -5.45 1.83
C TYR A 142 -30.34 -4.68 2.70
N THR A 143 -29.80 -3.85 3.61
CA THR A 143 -30.60 -3.07 4.55
C THR A 143 -30.86 -1.68 3.98
N VAL A 144 -32.14 -1.36 3.71
CA VAL A 144 -32.54 -0.05 3.19
C VAL A 144 -32.63 0.93 4.36
N THR A 145 -31.60 1.71 4.66
CA THR A 145 -31.62 2.68 5.78
C THR A 145 -32.11 4.06 5.34
N GLU A 146 -31.74 4.49 4.14
CA GLU A 146 -32.07 5.78 3.54
C GLU A 146 -32.22 5.66 2.01
N SER A 147 -32.30 6.78 1.29
CA SER A 147 -32.32 6.75 -0.18
C SER A 147 -30.95 6.27 -0.69
N PHE A 148 -30.94 5.36 -1.66
CA PHE A 148 -29.71 4.74 -2.15
C PHE A 148 -29.57 4.83 -3.67
N SER A 149 -28.32 4.85 -4.12
CA SER A 149 -27.90 4.71 -5.52
C SER A 149 -26.72 3.77 -5.57
N GLU A 150 -26.97 2.50 -5.87
CA GLU A 150 -25.96 1.45 -5.81
C GLU A 150 -25.53 0.99 -7.20
N THR A 151 -24.26 0.60 -7.32
CA THR A 151 -23.76 -0.09 -8.52
C THR A 151 -23.29 -1.48 -8.14
N PHE A 152 -23.79 -2.51 -8.85
CA PHE A 152 -23.38 -3.89 -8.64
C PHE A 152 -22.77 -4.50 -9.90
N THR A 153 -21.63 -5.18 -9.78
CA THR A 153 -21.03 -5.91 -10.89
C THR A 153 -21.50 -7.36 -10.88
N LEU A 154 -22.04 -7.83 -12.01
CA LEU A 154 -22.49 -9.22 -12.17
C LEU A 154 -21.31 -10.16 -12.47
N ARG A 155 -21.51 -11.47 -12.30
CA ARG A 155 -20.49 -12.52 -12.52
C ARG A 155 -21.07 -13.68 -13.33
N ARG A 156 -20.25 -14.47 -14.03
CA ARG A 156 -20.77 -15.59 -14.84
C ARG A 156 -21.22 -16.76 -13.96
N PRO A 157 -22.29 -17.47 -14.35
CA PRO A 157 -22.66 -18.76 -13.76
C PRO A 157 -21.87 -19.94 -14.36
N PHE A 158 -21.04 -19.68 -15.38
CA PHE A 158 -20.37 -20.68 -16.21
C PHE A 158 -18.84 -20.68 -16.08
N GLY A 159 -18.22 -21.80 -16.45
CA GLY A 159 -16.88 -21.83 -17.03
C GLY A 159 -16.96 -21.96 -18.55
N GLN A 160 -15.98 -21.41 -19.27
CA GLN A 160 -15.89 -21.56 -20.73
C GLN A 160 -14.87 -22.64 -21.07
N LEU A 161 -15.25 -23.60 -21.90
CA LEU A 161 -14.37 -24.65 -22.42
C LEU A 161 -14.01 -24.32 -23.88
N ASN A 162 -12.73 -24.28 -24.19
CA ASN A 162 -12.21 -24.03 -25.53
C ASN A 162 -11.37 -25.23 -25.96
N VAL A 163 -11.67 -25.79 -27.13
CA VAL A 163 -10.95 -26.96 -27.66
C VAL A 163 -10.15 -26.56 -28.89
N LYS A 164 -8.85 -26.89 -28.90
CA LYS A 164 -7.92 -26.59 -30.00
C LYS A 164 -7.06 -27.78 -30.38
N THR A 165 -6.94 -28.07 -31.66
CA THR A 165 -5.97 -29.05 -32.15
C THR A 165 -4.69 -28.36 -32.63
N LEU A 166 -3.54 -28.98 -32.34
CA LEU A 166 -2.21 -28.46 -32.69
C LEU A 166 -1.61 -29.12 -33.95
N ASP A 167 -2.21 -30.21 -34.41
CA ASP A 167 -1.75 -31.03 -35.53
C ASP A 167 -2.54 -30.83 -36.83
N LEU A 168 -3.40 -29.81 -36.92
CA LEU A 168 -4.13 -29.51 -38.16
C LEU A 168 -3.17 -29.24 -39.33
N ALA A 169 -2.05 -28.57 -39.07
CA ALA A 169 -1.01 -28.29 -40.05
C ALA A 169 -0.16 -29.53 -40.42
N ALA A 170 -0.22 -30.60 -39.62
CA ALA A 170 0.48 -31.85 -39.93
C ALA A 170 -0.23 -32.66 -41.03
N ILE A 171 -1.50 -32.33 -41.35
CA ILE A 171 -2.23 -32.93 -42.47
C ILE A 171 -1.72 -32.31 -43.78
N PRO A 172 -1.08 -33.10 -44.66
CA PRO A 172 -0.48 -32.57 -45.88
C PRO A 172 -1.55 -32.07 -46.85
N ASP A 173 -1.23 -31.07 -47.67
CA ASP A 173 -2.21 -30.41 -48.55
C ASP A 173 -2.84 -31.35 -49.60
N ASN A 174 -2.16 -32.43 -49.96
CA ASN A 174 -2.70 -33.46 -50.85
C ASN A 174 -3.68 -34.44 -50.18
N ALA A 175 -3.96 -34.26 -48.88
CA ALA A 175 -4.97 -34.97 -48.09
C ALA A 175 -5.91 -33.97 -47.38
N ALA A 176 -6.23 -32.85 -48.05
CA ALA A 176 -7.09 -31.80 -47.50
C ALA A 176 -8.50 -32.30 -47.14
N ASP A 177 -8.95 -33.41 -47.71
CA ASP A 177 -10.19 -34.12 -47.35
C ASP A 177 -10.19 -34.68 -45.92
N LEU A 178 -9.03 -34.77 -45.28
CA LEU A 178 -8.88 -35.19 -43.88
C LEU A 178 -8.85 -34.00 -42.89
N LYS A 179 -8.87 -32.75 -43.36
CA LYS A 179 -9.00 -31.58 -42.48
C LYS A 179 -10.49 -31.42 -42.10
N PRO A 180 -10.86 -31.44 -40.81
CA PRO A 180 -12.26 -31.33 -40.42
C PRO A 180 -12.84 -29.97 -40.78
N ALA A 181 -14.06 -29.99 -41.32
CA ALA A 181 -14.88 -28.79 -41.50
C ALA A 181 -15.87 -28.62 -40.34
N LYS A 182 -16.24 -29.73 -39.69
CA LYS A 182 -17.20 -29.77 -38.59
C LYS A 182 -16.70 -30.68 -37.47
N VAL A 183 -17.23 -30.47 -36.28
CA VAL A 183 -17.03 -31.32 -35.11
C VAL A 183 -18.36 -31.64 -34.46
N LYS A 184 -18.50 -32.90 -34.04
CA LYS A 184 -19.61 -33.35 -33.22
C LYS A 184 -19.11 -33.56 -31.80
N VAL A 185 -19.70 -32.86 -30.83
CA VAL A 185 -19.32 -32.92 -29.42
C VAL A 185 -20.40 -33.64 -28.64
N ASN A 186 -19.99 -34.52 -27.73
CA ASN A 186 -20.87 -35.38 -26.95
C ASN A 186 -20.45 -35.31 -25.49
N PHE A 187 -21.07 -34.44 -24.70
CA PHE A 187 -20.87 -34.39 -23.24
C PHE A 187 -21.69 -35.48 -22.57
N THR A 188 -21.05 -36.21 -21.65
CA THR A 188 -21.63 -37.39 -20.98
C THR A 188 -22.67 -36.99 -19.94
N SER A 189 -22.37 -35.98 -19.14
CA SER A 189 -23.26 -35.41 -18.12
C SER A 189 -22.76 -34.00 -17.79
N LEU A 190 -23.62 -32.99 -17.91
CA LEU A 190 -23.38 -31.61 -17.49
C LEU A 190 -24.53 -31.16 -16.58
N PRO A 191 -24.28 -30.23 -15.64
CA PRO A 191 -25.36 -29.54 -14.96
C PRO A 191 -26.32 -28.91 -15.97
N ASN A 192 -27.60 -28.82 -15.64
CA ASN A 192 -28.62 -28.29 -16.56
C ASN A 192 -29.54 -27.23 -15.94
N THR A 193 -29.34 -26.93 -14.65
CA THR A 193 -30.13 -25.97 -13.88
C THR A 193 -29.21 -25.07 -13.07
N PHE A 194 -29.53 -23.77 -12.98
CA PHE A 194 -28.78 -22.81 -12.18
C PHE A 194 -29.69 -21.99 -11.25
N ASN A 195 -29.31 -21.92 -9.98
CA ASN A 195 -30.01 -21.11 -9.00
C ASN A 195 -29.27 -19.79 -8.81
N ALA A 196 -29.79 -18.67 -9.33
CA ALA A 196 -29.16 -17.36 -9.17
C ALA A 196 -29.25 -16.80 -7.74
N LEU A 197 -30.19 -17.29 -6.92
CA LEU A 197 -30.36 -16.89 -5.52
C LEU A 197 -29.27 -17.50 -4.61
N THR A 198 -28.91 -18.76 -4.83
CA THR A 198 -27.82 -19.43 -4.08
C THR A 198 -26.47 -19.34 -4.79
N GLY A 199 -26.50 -19.19 -6.12
CA GLY A 199 -25.32 -19.29 -6.97
C GLY A 199 -24.84 -20.74 -7.12
N GLU A 200 -25.74 -21.71 -7.15
CA GLU A 200 -25.41 -23.14 -7.24
C GLU A 200 -26.05 -23.76 -8.48
N GLU A 201 -25.29 -24.60 -9.18
CA GLU A 201 -25.78 -25.44 -10.26
C GLU A 201 -26.32 -26.78 -9.74
N SER A 202 -27.28 -27.36 -10.46
CA SER A 202 -27.89 -28.64 -10.12
C SER A 202 -28.44 -29.34 -11.37
N GLY A 203 -28.96 -30.56 -11.17
CA GLY A 203 -29.40 -31.43 -12.25
C GLY A 203 -28.24 -31.96 -13.09
N GLU A 204 -28.52 -32.94 -13.95
CA GLU A 204 -27.51 -33.56 -14.81
C GLU A 204 -28.18 -34.03 -16.12
N ALA A 205 -27.60 -33.66 -17.26
CA ALA A 205 -28.06 -34.09 -18.58
C ALA A 205 -26.90 -34.30 -19.56
N ALA A 206 -27.05 -35.26 -20.47
CA ALA A 206 -26.15 -35.41 -21.62
C ALA A 206 -26.45 -34.33 -22.67
N VAL A 207 -25.41 -33.78 -23.29
CA VAL A 207 -25.54 -32.74 -24.32
C VAL A 207 -24.78 -33.19 -25.57
N GLU A 208 -25.43 -33.09 -26.73
CA GLU A 208 -24.85 -33.41 -28.03
C GLU A 208 -25.15 -32.29 -29.02
N TYR A 209 -24.13 -31.86 -29.77
CA TYR A 209 -24.30 -30.91 -30.86
C TYR A 209 -23.28 -31.15 -31.98
N THR A 210 -23.51 -30.52 -33.13
CA THR A 210 -22.56 -30.47 -34.25
C THR A 210 -22.37 -29.01 -34.65
N ALA A 211 -21.11 -28.56 -34.70
CA ALA A 211 -20.74 -27.20 -35.06
C ALA A 211 -19.67 -27.18 -36.15
N ASP A 212 -19.58 -26.08 -36.89
CA ASP A 212 -18.45 -25.80 -37.78
C ASP A 212 -17.19 -25.53 -36.93
N VAL A 213 -16.01 -25.92 -37.44
CA VAL A 213 -14.73 -25.58 -36.79
C VAL A 213 -14.53 -24.07 -36.78
N LEU A 214 -14.03 -23.52 -35.67
CA LEU A 214 -13.93 -22.07 -35.48
C LEU A 214 -13.00 -21.40 -36.49
N ASN A 215 -11.84 -22.01 -36.78
CA ASN A 215 -10.94 -21.48 -37.80
C ASN A 215 -9.96 -22.51 -38.38
N ALA A 216 -9.29 -22.06 -39.45
CA ALA A 216 -8.26 -22.83 -40.14
C ALA A 216 -6.93 -22.98 -39.36
N THR A 217 -6.81 -22.40 -38.16
CA THR A 217 -5.61 -22.52 -37.30
C THR A 217 -5.74 -23.59 -36.21
N GLY A 218 -6.86 -24.31 -36.20
CA GLY A 218 -7.07 -25.48 -35.33
C GLY A 218 -7.95 -25.22 -34.12
N GLU A 219 -8.56 -24.05 -33.97
CA GLU A 219 -9.61 -23.85 -32.95
C GLU A 219 -10.89 -24.56 -33.40
N LEU A 220 -11.45 -25.39 -32.51
CA LEU A 220 -12.52 -26.33 -32.83
C LEU A 220 -13.85 -25.88 -32.26
N THR A 221 -13.96 -25.75 -30.93
CA THR A 221 -15.19 -25.32 -30.26
C THR A 221 -14.98 -24.42 -29.05
N VAL A 222 -16.03 -23.66 -28.70
CA VAL A 222 -16.24 -22.96 -27.44
C VAL A 222 -17.60 -23.37 -26.85
N ASP A 223 -17.61 -23.68 -25.55
CA ASP A 223 -18.80 -24.10 -24.80
C ASP A 223 -18.93 -23.32 -23.48
N TYR A 224 -20.15 -22.89 -23.14
CA TYR A 224 -20.51 -22.34 -21.84
C TYR A 224 -21.17 -23.41 -20.99
N ILE A 225 -20.55 -23.76 -19.86
CA ILE A 225 -20.99 -24.88 -19.01
C ILE A 225 -21.18 -24.36 -17.59
N TRP A 226 -22.36 -24.60 -16.99
CA TRP A 226 -22.60 -24.23 -15.59
C TRP A 226 -21.60 -24.93 -14.69
N ALA A 227 -20.98 -24.16 -13.79
CA ALA A 227 -19.90 -24.66 -12.96
C ALA A 227 -19.91 -24.00 -11.57
N PRO A 228 -19.40 -24.67 -10.53
CA PRO A 228 -19.25 -24.09 -9.20
C PRO A 228 -17.96 -23.27 -9.05
N VAL A 229 -17.86 -22.58 -7.91
CA VAL A 229 -16.69 -21.77 -7.53
C VAL A 229 -15.61 -22.62 -6.84
N GLU A 230 -16.00 -23.57 -6.00
CA GLU A 230 -15.10 -24.28 -5.07
C GLU A 230 -14.42 -25.52 -5.65
N GLN A 231 -15.11 -26.30 -6.51
CA GLN A 231 -14.59 -27.56 -7.07
C GLN A 231 -14.96 -27.71 -8.53
N ALA A 232 -14.00 -27.83 -9.45
CA ALA A 232 -14.33 -27.89 -10.88
C ALA A 232 -15.30 -29.05 -11.22
N THR A 233 -16.35 -28.74 -12.00
CA THR A 233 -17.18 -29.76 -12.65
C THR A 233 -16.30 -30.53 -13.62
N LEU A 234 -16.23 -31.85 -13.46
CA LEU A 234 -15.42 -32.70 -14.33
C LEU A 234 -16.25 -33.11 -15.55
N ALA A 235 -16.01 -32.45 -16.69
CA ALA A 235 -16.67 -32.75 -17.95
C ALA A 235 -15.97 -33.91 -18.66
N ASP A 236 -16.75 -34.94 -18.98
CA ASP A 236 -16.36 -36.04 -19.85
C ASP A 236 -17.02 -35.86 -21.21
N PHE A 237 -16.25 -35.79 -22.29
CA PHE A 237 -16.83 -35.68 -23.62
C PHE A 237 -16.10 -36.51 -24.69
N LYS A 238 -16.75 -36.65 -25.84
CA LYS A 238 -16.15 -37.21 -27.06
C LYS A 238 -16.29 -36.20 -28.17
N MET A 239 -15.30 -36.18 -29.06
CA MET A 239 -15.32 -35.33 -30.25
C MET A 239 -15.13 -36.20 -31.50
N THR A 240 -16.07 -36.09 -32.43
CA THR A 240 -15.97 -36.69 -33.77
C THR A 240 -15.68 -35.62 -34.79
N PHE A 241 -14.64 -35.81 -35.59
CA PHE A 241 -14.18 -34.92 -36.64
C PHE A 241 -14.85 -35.27 -37.96
N LEU A 242 -15.50 -34.30 -38.59
CA LEU A 242 -16.35 -34.50 -39.76
C LEU A 242 -15.87 -33.66 -40.94
N ASP A 243 -16.03 -34.19 -42.15
CA ASP A 243 -15.84 -33.43 -43.39
C ASP A 243 -17.00 -32.45 -43.63
N ALA A 244 -16.91 -31.66 -44.70
CA ALA A 244 -17.94 -30.67 -45.05
C ALA A 244 -19.31 -31.31 -45.36
N ALA A 245 -19.34 -32.58 -45.77
CA ALA A 245 -20.56 -33.34 -46.03
C ALA A 245 -21.12 -34.03 -44.76
N GLY A 246 -20.44 -33.91 -43.61
CA GLY A 246 -20.83 -34.53 -42.34
C GLY A 246 -20.38 -35.98 -42.19
N LYS A 247 -19.47 -36.46 -43.03
CA LYS A 247 -18.91 -37.81 -42.92
C LYS A 247 -17.76 -37.83 -41.91
N GLU A 248 -17.72 -38.87 -41.09
CA GLU A 248 -16.65 -39.09 -40.11
C GLU A 248 -15.29 -39.27 -40.78
N ILE A 249 -14.33 -38.45 -40.34
CA ILE A 249 -12.91 -38.55 -40.65
C ILE A 249 -12.21 -39.36 -39.55
N SER A 250 -12.44 -38.97 -38.29
CA SER A 250 -11.87 -39.61 -37.11
C SER A 250 -12.68 -39.26 -35.85
N ALA A 251 -12.41 -39.94 -34.73
CA ALA A 251 -13.01 -39.64 -33.44
C ALA A 251 -11.98 -39.75 -32.31
N ASN A 252 -12.16 -38.93 -31.28
CA ASN A 252 -11.36 -38.90 -30.07
C ASN A 252 -12.27 -38.95 -28.83
N SER A 253 -12.04 -39.93 -27.97
CA SER A 253 -12.81 -40.19 -26.75
C SER A 253 -12.02 -39.99 -25.46
N ASP A 254 -10.80 -39.46 -25.57
CA ASP A 254 -9.86 -39.39 -24.46
C ASP A 254 -10.04 -38.12 -23.58
N PHE A 255 -11.10 -37.33 -23.84
CA PHE A 255 -11.45 -36.17 -23.01
C PHE A 255 -12.18 -36.61 -21.75
N LYS A 256 -11.38 -36.95 -20.73
CA LYS A 256 -11.85 -37.44 -19.45
C LYS A 256 -11.47 -36.49 -18.33
N SER A 257 -12.44 -36.24 -17.44
CA SER A 257 -12.29 -35.45 -16.23
C SER A 257 -11.76 -34.04 -16.50
N ILE A 258 -12.29 -33.37 -17.53
CA ILE A 258 -11.87 -32.01 -17.88
C ILE A 258 -12.43 -31.03 -16.84
N PRO A 259 -11.60 -30.35 -16.06
CA PRO A 259 -12.06 -29.47 -14.99
C PRO A 259 -12.64 -28.17 -15.56
N ILE A 260 -13.92 -27.93 -15.33
CA ILE A 260 -14.62 -26.69 -15.66
C ILE A 260 -14.92 -25.93 -14.37
N ARG A 261 -14.52 -24.66 -14.29
CA ARG A 261 -14.71 -23.83 -13.09
C ARG A 261 -15.37 -22.50 -13.43
N ARG A 262 -16.26 -22.03 -12.56
CA ARG A 262 -16.97 -20.76 -12.75
C ARG A 262 -16.01 -19.59 -12.88
N ASN A 263 -16.20 -18.76 -13.90
CA ASN A 263 -15.31 -17.64 -14.25
C ASN A 263 -13.88 -18.02 -14.68
N TYR A 264 -13.64 -19.28 -15.09
CA TYR A 264 -12.37 -19.71 -15.72
C TYR A 264 -12.58 -20.14 -17.18
N ARG A 265 -11.51 -20.01 -17.97
CA ARG A 265 -11.44 -20.53 -19.34
C ARG A 265 -10.58 -21.78 -19.29
N THR A 266 -11.13 -22.89 -19.74
CA THR A 266 -10.45 -24.17 -19.81
C THR A 266 -10.02 -24.40 -21.24
N MET A 267 -8.72 -24.33 -21.50
CA MET A 267 -8.13 -24.61 -22.80
C MET A 267 -7.74 -26.08 -22.86
N VAL A 268 -8.42 -26.87 -23.69
CA VAL A 268 -8.04 -28.24 -24.03
C VAL A 268 -7.32 -28.22 -25.36
N SER A 269 -6.04 -28.58 -25.36
CA SER A 269 -5.25 -28.61 -26.60
C SER A 269 -4.30 -29.80 -26.72
N GLY A 270 -3.97 -30.18 -27.95
CA GLY A 270 -3.07 -31.29 -28.24
C GLY A 270 -3.15 -31.75 -29.69
N ASN A 271 -2.54 -32.90 -29.99
CA ASN A 271 -2.67 -33.55 -31.29
C ASN A 271 -3.98 -34.35 -31.33
N LEU A 272 -5.10 -33.69 -31.64
CA LEU A 272 -6.42 -34.31 -31.53
C LEU A 272 -6.83 -35.09 -32.78
N LEU A 273 -6.18 -34.83 -33.93
CA LEU A 273 -6.53 -35.42 -35.23
C LEU A 273 -5.66 -36.62 -35.61
N THR A 274 -4.40 -36.64 -35.16
CA THR A 274 -3.38 -37.63 -35.51
C THR A 274 -2.90 -38.39 -34.26
N LYS A 275 -2.60 -39.69 -34.40
CA LYS A 275 -2.25 -40.56 -33.26
C LYS A 275 -0.76 -40.44 -32.91
N GLN A 276 -0.34 -39.36 -32.24
CA GLN A 276 0.95 -39.25 -31.55
C GLN A 276 0.91 -38.17 -30.42
N GLY A 277 0.78 -38.59 -29.15
CA GLY A 277 1.15 -37.83 -27.93
C GLY A 277 0.17 -36.82 -27.30
N ASP A 278 0.05 -36.93 -25.97
CA ASP A 278 -0.34 -36.01 -24.86
C ASP A 278 -1.38 -34.87 -25.09
N ILE A 279 -2.48 -34.90 -24.32
CA ILE A 279 -3.47 -33.82 -24.17
C ILE A 279 -3.00 -32.86 -23.06
N THR A 280 -2.92 -31.56 -23.37
CA THR A 280 -2.66 -30.50 -22.38
C THR A 280 -3.97 -29.79 -22.05
N VAL A 281 -4.29 -29.72 -20.75
CA VAL A 281 -5.41 -28.90 -20.24
C VAL A 281 -4.81 -27.76 -19.43
N GLU A 282 -5.02 -26.53 -19.90
CA GLU A 282 -4.61 -25.30 -19.21
C GLU A 282 -5.87 -24.57 -18.73
N ILE A 283 -5.96 -24.30 -17.43
CA ILE A 283 -7.04 -23.50 -16.87
C ILE A 283 -6.51 -22.07 -16.76
N ASP A 284 -6.95 -21.19 -17.65
CA ASP A 284 -6.62 -19.77 -17.62
C ASP A 284 -7.56 -19.05 -16.63
N PRO A 285 -7.04 -18.45 -15.55
CA PRO A 285 -7.84 -17.64 -14.63
C PRO A 285 -8.39 -16.36 -15.27
N ASN A 286 -7.92 -15.94 -16.46
CA ASN A 286 -8.31 -14.68 -17.10
C ASN A 286 -9.70 -14.69 -17.77
N PHE A 287 -10.59 -15.64 -17.49
CA PHE A 287 -11.99 -15.60 -17.97
C PHE A 287 -12.88 -14.63 -17.19
N TYR A 288 -12.32 -14.04 -16.13
CA TYR A 288 -12.69 -12.76 -15.54
C TYR A 288 -11.45 -12.25 -14.79
N LYS A 289 -11.00 -11.01 -15.02
CA LYS A 289 -10.21 -10.32 -13.99
C LYS A 289 -11.24 -9.83 -12.96
N PRO A 290 -11.26 -10.33 -11.72
CA PRO A 290 -12.13 -9.74 -10.74
C PRO A 290 -11.67 -8.33 -10.46
N ASP A 291 -12.56 -7.38 -10.75
CA ASP A 291 -12.80 -6.32 -9.80
C ASP A 291 -12.93 -6.96 -8.41
N ILE A 292 -11.98 -6.61 -7.54
CA ILE A 292 -12.01 -6.68 -6.08
C ILE A 292 -12.85 -7.83 -5.48
N THR A 293 -12.18 -8.88 -4.99
CA THR A 293 -12.80 -9.90 -4.13
C THR A 293 -13.05 -9.28 -2.77
N VAL A 294 -14.32 -9.05 -2.40
CA VAL A 294 -14.67 -8.67 -1.03
C VAL A 294 -14.56 -9.92 -0.15
N VAL A 295 -13.65 -9.90 0.81
CA VAL A 295 -13.36 -11.04 1.69
C VAL A 295 -13.96 -10.80 3.08
N THR A 296 -14.61 -11.83 3.61
CA THR A 296 -15.19 -11.86 4.96
C THR A 296 -14.55 -12.91 5.86
N THR A 297 -13.90 -13.95 5.31
CA THR A 297 -13.31 -15.05 6.10
C THR A 297 -11.84 -15.32 5.79
N ALA A 298 -11.18 -16.06 6.68
CA ALA A 298 -9.78 -16.47 6.51
C ALA A 298 -9.61 -17.43 5.33
N GLU A 299 -10.55 -18.33 5.10
CA GLU A 299 -10.52 -19.30 4.01
C GLU A 299 -10.59 -18.60 2.64
N GLU A 300 -11.50 -17.63 2.50
CA GLU A 300 -11.62 -16.78 1.31
C GLU A 300 -10.30 -16.01 1.06
N LEU A 301 -9.69 -15.50 2.13
CA LEU A 301 -8.42 -14.79 2.05
C LEU A 301 -7.27 -15.71 1.61
N HIS A 302 -7.15 -16.91 2.20
CA HIS A 302 -6.15 -17.90 1.81
C HIS A 302 -6.31 -18.33 0.35
N ALA A 303 -7.54 -18.58 -0.10
CA ALA A 303 -7.83 -18.93 -1.48
C ALA A 303 -7.42 -17.79 -2.44
N ALA A 304 -7.70 -16.53 -2.09
CA ALA A 304 -7.30 -15.40 -2.91
C ALA A 304 -5.78 -15.26 -3.00
N PHE A 305 -5.06 -15.44 -1.89
CA PHE A 305 -3.59 -15.37 -1.87
C PHE A 305 -2.92 -16.48 -2.66
N ALA A 306 -3.45 -17.71 -2.59
CA ALA A 306 -2.95 -18.85 -3.38
C ALA A 306 -3.18 -18.67 -4.90
N ASN A 307 -4.29 -18.03 -5.29
CA ASN A 307 -4.67 -17.88 -6.70
C ASN A 307 -4.05 -16.63 -7.36
N GLY A 308 -3.80 -15.56 -6.59
CA GLY A 308 -3.51 -14.22 -7.10
C GLY A 308 -4.79 -13.38 -7.32
N GLY A 309 -4.64 -12.08 -7.60
CA GLY A 309 -5.73 -11.15 -7.88
C GLY A 309 -5.91 -10.06 -6.81
N SER A 310 -7.00 -9.29 -6.90
CA SER A 310 -7.27 -8.19 -5.98
C SER A 310 -8.33 -8.56 -4.92
N VAL A 311 -8.08 -8.18 -3.67
CA VAL A 311 -8.88 -8.45 -2.48
C VAL A 311 -9.18 -7.13 -1.75
N THR A 312 -10.36 -7.03 -1.14
CA THR A 312 -10.69 -5.98 -0.17
C THR A 312 -11.35 -6.61 1.04
N LEU A 313 -10.84 -6.33 2.23
CA LEU A 313 -11.44 -6.82 3.46
C LEU A 313 -12.77 -6.10 3.74
N SER A 314 -13.77 -6.86 4.16
CA SER A 314 -15.02 -6.31 4.68
C SER A 314 -15.19 -6.54 6.17
N GLU A 315 -14.46 -7.51 6.74
CA GLU A 315 -14.40 -7.80 8.17
C GLU A 315 -12.96 -8.05 8.61
N ASP A 316 -12.75 -8.02 9.93
CA ASP A 316 -11.47 -8.41 10.53
C ASP A 316 -11.29 -9.93 10.39
N VAL A 317 -10.09 -10.35 10.02
CA VAL A 317 -9.75 -11.75 9.74
C VAL A 317 -8.66 -12.24 10.68
N THR A 318 -8.90 -13.36 11.36
CA THR A 318 -7.85 -14.08 12.10
C THR A 318 -7.40 -15.27 11.28
N VAL A 319 -6.10 -15.40 11.02
CA VAL A 319 -5.51 -16.50 10.25
C VAL A 319 -4.75 -17.45 11.15
N GLU A 320 -4.87 -18.75 10.85
CA GLU A 320 -4.18 -19.83 11.57
C GLU A 320 -2.96 -20.38 10.79
N ALA A 321 -2.66 -19.78 9.63
CA ALA A 321 -1.48 -20.07 8.83
C ALA A 321 -1.08 -18.81 8.05
N PRO A 322 0.15 -18.74 7.51
CA PRO A 322 0.55 -17.62 6.66
C PRO A 322 -0.32 -17.49 5.40
N LEU A 323 -0.63 -16.25 5.02
CA LEU A 323 -1.21 -15.91 3.72
C LEU A 323 -0.09 -15.94 2.69
N VAL A 324 0.01 -17.06 1.98
CA VAL A 324 1.10 -17.33 1.03
C VAL A 324 0.76 -16.81 -0.35
N VAL A 325 1.60 -15.93 -0.90
CA VAL A 325 1.56 -15.57 -2.33
C VAL A 325 2.51 -16.50 -3.09
N GLU A 326 1.93 -17.38 -3.89
CA GLU A 326 2.66 -18.40 -4.64
C GLU A 326 3.50 -17.81 -5.79
N THR A 327 4.54 -18.53 -6.20
CA THR A 327 5.46 -18.11 -7.28
C THR A 327 4.70 -17.76 -8.58
N GLY A 328 5.08 -16.63 -9.19
CA GLY A 328 4.47 -16.13 -10.42
C GLY A 328 3.09 -15.48 -10.23
N LYS A 329 2.60 -15.37 -8.99
CA LYS A 329 1.32 -14.71 -8.69
C LYS A 329 1.51 -13.25 -8.28
N THR A 330 0.51 -12.44 -8.54
CA THR A 330 0.40 -11.08 -8.01
C THR A 330 -0.87 -10.97 -7.19
N VAL A 331 -0.77 -10.48 -5.96
CA VAL A 331 -1.90 -10.19 -5.09
C VAL A 331 -1.94 -8.71 -4.78
N GLU A 332 -3.12 -8.11 -4.85
CA GLU A 332 -3.41 -6.79 -4.31
C GLU A 332 -4.41 -6.90 -3.17
N ILE A 333 -4.09 -6.40 -1.99
CA ILE A 333 -5.00 -6.41 -0.85
C ILE A 333 -5.28 -4.98 -0.38
N ASP A 334 -6.56 -4.62 -0.33
CA ASP A 334 -7.07 -3.45 0.38
C ASP A 334 -7.54 -3.87 1.78
N LEU A 335 -6.92 -3.30 2.80
CA LEU A 335 -7.28 -3.55 4.19
C LEU A 335 -8.61 -2.88 4.57
N ASN A 336 -9.01 -1.80 3.90
CA ASN A 336 -10.33 -1.15 4.06
C ASN A 336 -10.78 -0.92 5.52
N GLY A 337 -9.85 -0.53 6.37
CA GLY A 337 -10.04 -0.27 7.80
C GLY A 337 -10.10 -1.51 8.69
N LYS A 338 -9.82 -2.70 8.15
CA LYS A 338 -9.96 -4.00 8.83
C LYS A 338 -8.62 -4.63 9.21
N ASP A 339 -8.69 -5.53 10.18
CA ASP A 339 -7.52 -6.18 10.75
C ASP A 339 -7.27 -7.56 10.13
N ILE A 340 -5.99 -7.91 9.96
CA ILE A 340 -5.54 -9.29 9.79
C ILE A 340 -4.66 -9.65 10.99
N ILE A 341 -5.06 -10.68 11.71
CA ILE A 341 -4.42 -11.10 12.95
C ILE A 341 -3.93 -12.53 12.81
N ASN A 342 -2.64 -12.76 13.06
CA ASN A 342 -2.09 -14.10 13.24
C ASN A 342 -1.58 -14.25 14.68
N THR A 343 -2.22 -15.13 15.44
CA THR A 343 -1.87 -15.45 16.84
C THR A 343 -1.22 -16.81 17.01
N THR A 344 -0.82 -17.45 15.90
CA THR A 344 -0.23 -18.79 15.96
C THR A 344 1.16 -18.77 16.59
N SER A 345 1.57 -19.89 17.15
CA SER A 345 2.93 -20.13 17.65
C SER A 345 3.56 -21.21 16.78
N LEU A 346 4.53 -20.83 15.94
CA LEU A 346 5.19 -21.76 15.03
C LEU A 346 6.70 -21.76 15.33
N PRO A 347 7.33 -22.91 15.68
CA PRO A 347 6.76 -24.23 15.95
C PRO A 347 7.01 -24.73 17.38
N ASP A 348 5.99 -25.28 18.03
CA ASP A 348 6.23 -26.21 19.15
C ASP A 348 5.97 -27.69 18.77
N THR A 349 5.34 -28.00 17.62
CA THR A 349 5.12 -29.41 17.19
C THR A 349 5.11 -29.72 15.68
N ASP A 350 5.04 -28.75 14.76
CA ASP A 350 5.00 -29.00 13.30
C ASP A 350 6.22 -28.37 12.57
N PRO A 351 7.15 -29.18 12.03
CA PRO A 351 8.34 -28.68 11.35
C PRO A 351 8.08 -28.08 9.96
N ARG A 352 6.83 -28.06 9.47
CA ARG A 352 6.48 -27.48 8.15
C ARG A 352 6.48 -25.95 8.14
N TYR A 353 6.28 -25.30 9.29
CA TYR A 353 6.23 -23.84 9.39
C TYR A 353 7.10 -23.33 10.54
N GLY A 354 8.00 -22.39 10.23
CA GLY A 354 9.07 -22.01 11.16
C GLY A 354 8.75 -20.84 12.10
N ASN A 355 7.78 -19.97 11.77
CA ASN A 355 7.57 -18.68 12.42
C ASN A 355 6.10 -18.22 12.30
N THR A 356 5.57 -17.45 13.25
CA THR A 356 4.26 -16.78 13.10
C THR A 356 4.37 -15.70 12.04
N THR A 357 3.69 -15.89 10.91
CA THR A 357 3.82 -15.00 9.76
C THR A 357 2.43 -14.63 9.24
N VAL A 358 2.14 -13.34 9.04
CA VAL A 358 0.88 -12.96 8.38
C VAL A 358 0.99 -13.14 6.87
N PHE A 359 1.92 -12.46 6.21
CA PHE A 359 2.15 -12.60 4.77
C PHE A 359 3.48 -13.31 4.47
N GLU A 360 3.43 -14.38 3.68
CA GLU A 360 4.60 -15.06 3.13
C GLU A 360 4.61 -14.90 1.60
N VAL A 361 5.68 -14.35 1.03
CA VAL A 361 5.75 -14.03 -0.41
C VAL A 361 6.93 -14.74 -1.05
N LYS A 362 6.63 -15.67 -1.97
CA LYS A 362 7.63 -16.55 -2.60
C LYS A 362 8.28 -15.93 -3.83
N GLY A 363 9.43 -16.48 -4.26
CA GLY A 363 10.14 -16.04 -5.45
C GLY A 363 9.23 -15.94 -6.68
N GLY A 364 9.38 -14.88 -7.47
CA GLY A 364 8.58 -14.55 -8.65
C GLY A 364 7.20 -13.98 -8.34
N ALA A 365 6.80 -13.88 -7.07
CA ALA A 365 5.51 -13.34 -6.67
C ALA A 365 5.55 -11.82 -6.40
N THR A 366 4.40 -11.15 -6.46
CA THR A 366 4.22 -9.75 -6.07
C THR A 366 3.06 -9.59 -5.09
N LEU A 367 3.26 -8.88 -3.98
CA LEU A 367 2.20 -8.48 -3.05
C LEU A 367 2.10 -6.96 -2.96
N ASN A 368 0.90 -6.41 -3.17
CA ASN A 368 0.59 -4.99 -3.02
C ASN A 368 -0.39 -4.81 -1.86
N ILE A 369 0.00 -4.10 -0.80
CA ILE A 369 -0.83 -3.87 0.40
C ILE A 369 -1.26 -2.40 0.44
N LYS A 370 -2.56 -2.12 0.47
CA LYS A 370 -3.13 -0.77 0.51
C LYS A 370 -4.25 -0.67 1.55
N GLY A 371 -4.72 0.56 1.79
CA GLY A 371 -5.80 0.84 2.73
C GLY A 371 -5.33 0.95 4.18
N ASP A 372 -6.20 1.50 5.02
CA ASP A 372 -6.01 1.52 6.48
C ASP A 372 -6.41 0.16 7.08
N GLY A 373 -5.93 -0.18 8.27
CA GLY A 373 -6.19 -1.47 8.92
C GLY A 373 -4.95 -2.02 9.62
N ASN A 374 -5.09 -2.97 10.55
CA ASN A 374 -3.95 -3.49 11.30
C ASN A 374 -3.52 -4.89 10.83
N ILE A 375 -2.22 -5.09 10.63
CA ILE A 375 -1.59 -6.37 10.36
C ILE A 375 -0.81 -6.78 11.61
N LYS A 376 -1.27 -7.81 12.30
CA LYS A 376 -0.77 -8.19 13.64
C LYS A 376 -0.21 -9.60 13.64
N ALA A 377 1.08 -9.75 13.91
CA ALA A 377 1.71 -11.03 14.22
C ALA A 377 2.03 -11.06 15.74
N ILE A 378 1.13 -11.61 16.55
CA ILE A 378 1.15 -11.38 18.01
C ILE A 378 1.01 -12.66 18.83
N GLY A 379 1.53 -12.63 20.06
CA GLY A 379 1.44 -13.73 21.01
C GLY A 379 0.24 -13.56 21.89
N THR A 380 -0.32 -14.67 22.36
CA THR A 380 -1.49 -14.64 23.26
C THR A 380 -1.18 -15.18 24.65
N LYS A 381 0.01 -15.77 24.84
CA LYS A 381 0.43 -16.37 26.11
C LYS A 381 1.70 -15.71 26.66
N PRO A 382 1.82 -15.59 27.99
CA PRO A 382 3.07 -15.17 28.62
C PRO A 382 4.20 -16.16 28.34
N ASN A 383 5.42 -15.65 28.16
CA ASN A 383 6.64 -16.37 27.85
C ASN A 383 6.58 -17.25 26.59
N GLU A 384 5.80 -16.82 25.59
CA GLU A 384 5.71 -17.49 24.30
C GLU A 384 6.87 -17.06 23.38
N ASP A 385 7.76 -17.99 23.04
CA ASP A 385 8.93 -17.76 22.17
C ASP A 385 8.60 -18.04 20.69
N GLY A 386 9.31 -17.39 19.77
CA GLY A 386 9.14 -17.54 18.33
C GLY A 386 9.35 -16.24 17.55
N TYR A 387 9.62 -16.34 16.24
CA TYR A 387 9.64 -15.16 15.38
C TYR A 387 8.21 -14.76 14.99
N ARG A 388 7.99 -13.45 14.89
CA ARG A 388 6.69 -12.83 14.61
C ARG A 388 6.79 -11.82 13.47
N MET A 389 6.47 -12.25 12.25
CA MET A 389 6.58 -11.43 11.04
C MET A 389 5.20 -11.02 10.54
N ALA A 390 5.01 -9.73 10.29
CA ALA A 390 3.86 -9.29 9.51
C ALA A 390 4.11 -9.57 8.02
N VAL A 391 5.34 -9.42 7.54
CA VAL A 391 5.73 -9.74 6.15
C VAL A 391 7.04 -10.51 6.13
N TYR A 392 7.05 -11.64 5.44
CA TYR A 392 8.25 -12.39 5.07
C TYR A 392 8.30 -12.57 3.56
N ALA A 393 9.35 -12.07 2.90
CA ALA A 393 9.56 -12.22 1.46
C ALA A 393 10.91 -12.89 1.15
N TYR A 394 10.93 -13.83 0.20
CA TYR A 394 12.16 -14.55 -0.20
C TYR A 394 12.14 -14.91 -1.68
N GLY A 395 13.23 -15.54 -2.18
CA GLY A 395 13.45 -15.69 -3.62
C GLY A 395 13.67 -14.33 -4.27
N ASP A 396 13.14 -14.10 -5.46
CA ASP A 396 13.07 -12.79 -6.15
C ASP A 396 11.68 -12.12 -6.02
N ALA A 397 10.99 -12.38 -4.90
CA ALA A 397 9.69 -11.79 -4.58
C ALA A 397 9.71 -10.26 -4.54
N LYS A 398 8.55 -9.63 -4.79
CA LYS A 398 8.35 -8.19 -4.62
C LYS A 398 7.19 -7.90 -3.68
N VAL A 399 7.38 -7.04 -2.69
CA VAL A 399 6.30 -6.54 -1.84
C VAL A 399 6.24 -5.02 -1.94
N ASN A 400 5.05 -4.44 -2.05
CA ASN A 400 4.81 -3.01 -2.08
C ASN A 400 3.78 -2.66 -1.01
N ILE A 401 4.17 -1.83 -0.04
CA ILE A 401 3.32 -1.42 1.09
C ILE A 401 2.95 0.04 0.91
N TYR A 402 1.67 0.32 0.68
CA TYR A 402 1.13 1.67 0.48
C TYR A 402 0.44 2.22 1.74
N GLY A 403 -0.02 1.35 2.64
CA GLY A 403 -0.75 1.70 3.87
C GLY A 403 -0.87 0.52 4.83
N GLY A 404 -1.56 0.73 5.96
CA GLY A 404 -1.75 -0.24 7.03
C GLY A 404 -0.85 -0.02 8.25
N ASN A 405 -1.21 -0.63 9.38
CA ASN A 405 -0.47 -0.59 10.63
C ASN A 405 0.09 -1.99 10.95
N PHE A 406 1.39 -2.16 10.82
CA PHE A 406 2.10 -3.42 11.00
C PHE A 406 2.65 -3.49 12.41
N VAL A 407 2.23 -4.51 13.16
CA VAL A 407 2.64 -4.71 14.56
C VAL A 407 3.03 -6.16 14.79
N ASN A 408 4.14 -6.36 15.49
CA ASN A 408 4.43 -7.64 16.11
C ASN A 408 4.63 -7.46 17.62
N ASP A 409 4.27 -8.51 18.36
CA ASP A 409 4.41 -8.50 19.82
C ASP A 409 4.50 -9.90 20.38
N GLN A 410 5.34 -10.08 21.40
CA GLN A 410 5.35 -11.27 22.23
C GLN A 410 5.82 -10.93 23.64
N ASP A 411 5.13 -11.48 24.63
CA ASP A 411 5.47 -11.36 26.05
C ASP A 411 6.55 -12.39 26.43
N TYR A 412 7.69 -12.40 25.72
CA TYR A 412 8.83 -13.27 26.02
C TYR A 412 9.98 -12.47 26.60
N ASN A 413 10.51 -12.93 27.74
CA ASN A 413 11.69 -12.35 28.38
C ASN A 413 11.56 -10.83 28.61
N ASP A 414 10.42 -10.38 29.13
CA ASP A 414 10.08 -8.96 29.32
C ASP A 414 10.23 -8.12 28.03
N HIS A 415 9.74 -8.67 26.91
CA HIS A 415 9.89 -8.12 25.54
C HIS A 415 11.36 -7.95 25.08
N ASN A 416 12.31 -8.64 25.70
CA ASN A 416 13.70 -8.70 25.25
C ASN A 416 13.94 -9.86 24.29
N ALA A 417 13.51 -9.65 23.03
CA ALA A 417 13.59 -10.64 21.96
C ALA A 417 13.81 -9.98 20.59
N GLN A 418 14.33 -10.76 19.64
CA GLN A 418 14.33 -10.40 18.22
C GLN A 418 12.98 -10.79 17.61
N LEU A 419 12.23 -9.81 17.12
CA LEU A 419 10.98 -10.01 16.39
C LEU A 419 11.04 -9.28 15.05
N ASP A 420 11.44 -9.97 14.00
CA ASP A 420 11.53 -9.37 12.67
C ASP A 420 10.12 -9.03 12.17
N LEU A 421 9.74 -7.75 12.10
CA LEU A 421 8.39 -7.36 11.66
C LEU A 421 8.24 -7.49 10.14
N ILE A 422 9.15 -6.84 9.40
CA ILE A 422 9.26 -6.87 7.94
C ILE A 422 10.61 -7.48 7.58
N TYR A 423 10.59 -8.68 7.00
CA TYR A 423 11.78 -9.48 6.77
C TYR A 423 11.93 -9.87 5.29
N ALA A 424 13.12 -9.65 4.72
CA ALA A 424 13.44 -10.04 3.35
C ALA A 424 14.70 -10.91 3.26
N ASP A 425 14.63 -11.96 2.44
CA ASP A 425 15.71 -12.92 2.21
C ASP A 425 15.98 -13.10 0.70
N GLN A 426 17.13 -13.68 0.37
CA GLN A 426 17.60 -14.02 -0.97
C GLN A 426 17.70 -12.80 -1.89
N GLN A 427 16.81 -12.64 -2.87
CA GLN A 427 16.79 -11.53 -3.83
C GLN A 427 15.50 -10.69 -3.70
N ALA A 428 14.75 -10.86 -2.61
CA ALA A 428 13.44 -10.25 -2.46
C ALA A 428 13.57 -8.73 -2.28
N VAL A 429 12.59 -7.99 -2.81
CA VAL A 429 12.54 -6.53 -2.73
C VAL A 429 11.24 -6.08 -2.09
N ILE A 430 11.32 -5.44 -0.92
CA ILE A 430 10.18 -4.82 -0.24
C ILE A 430 10.27 -3.30 -0.40
N ASN A 431 9.23 -2.68 -0.93
CA ASN A 431 9.12 -1.23 -1.10
C ASN A 431 8.04 -0.68 -0.16
N ILE A 432 8.40 0.27 0.68
CA ILE A 432 7.50 0.89 1.66
C ILE A 432 7.22 2.33 1.23
N TYR A 433 5.98 2.61 0.83
CA TYR A 433 5.51 3.94 0.43
C TYR A 433 4.70 4.63 1.52
N GLY A 434 4.13 3.87 2.46
CA GLY A 434 3.29 4.36 3.55
C GLY A 434 3.03 3.28 4.61
N GLY A 435 2.20 3.61 5.60
CA GLY A 435 1.87 2.74 6.74
C GLY A 435 2.58 3.10 8.04
N THR A 436 2.20 2.43 9.13
CA THR A 436 2.82 2.55 10.46
C THR A 436 3.46 1.23 10.85
N PHE A 437 4.67 1.24 11.40
CA PHE A 437 5.44 0.04 11.71
C PHE A 437 5.95 0.08 13.15
N GLU A 438 5.63 -0.95 13.92
CA GLU A 438 6.04 -1.06 15.32
C GLU A 438 6.38 -2.51 15.68
N SER A 439 7.59 -2.71 16.20
CA SER A 439 7.94 -3.92 16.94
C SER A 439 7.80 -3.62 18.43
N LYS A 440 7.07 -4.44 19.18
CA LYS A 440 6.92 -4.24 20.63
C LYS A 440 8.11 -4.78 21.43
N SER A 441 8.87 -5.70 20.84
CA SER A 441 10.09 -6.26 21.44
C SER A 441 11.36 -5.67 20.82
N ALA A 442 12.40 -5.61 21.64
CA ALA A 442 13.74 -5.18 21.25
C ALA A 442 14.79 -6.00 22.00
N ASN A 443 15.95 -6.22 21.40
CA ASN A 443 17.11 -6.75 22.10
C ASN A 443 18.23 -5.71 22.17
N ASN A 444 19.45 -6.13 22.49
CA ASN A 444 20.62 -5.24 22.53
C ASN A 444 20.97 -4.55 21.20
N ARG A 445 20.38 -5.00 20.07
CA ARG A 445 20.49 -4.36 18.76
C ARG A 445 19.33 -3.42 18.45
N GLY A 446 18.32 -3.33 19.31
CA GLY A 446 17.16 -2.46 19.16
C GLY A 446 15.90 -3.19 18.68
N TYR A 447 14.97 -2.41 18.12
CA TYR A 447 13.67 -2.87 17.63
C TYR A 447 13.79 -3.43 16.22
N TRP A 448 13.33 -4.66 15.99
CA TRP A 448 13.52 -5.39 14.73
C TRP A 448 12.42 -5.10 13.70
N VAL A 449 12.23 -3.81 13.39
CA VAL A 449 11.14 -3.36 12.50
C VAL A 449 11.39 -3.73 11.04
N LEU A 450 12.59 -3.46 10.52
CA LEU A 450 13.03 -3.92 9.20
C LEU A 450 14.30 -4.74 9.35
N ASN A 451 14.36 -5.89 8.68
CA ASN A 451 15.50 -6.80 8.74
C ASN A 451 15.74 -7.48 7.38
N LEU A 452 16.99 -7.69 7.03
CA LEU A 452 17.42 -8.47 5.88
C LEU A 452 18.13 -9.73 6.35
N LYS A 453 18.06 -10.80 5.56
CA LYS A 453 18.94 -11.95 5.79
C LYS A 453 20.40 -11.54 5.56
N ASP A 454 21.24 -11.77 6.56
CA ASP A 454 22.69 -11.62 6.45
C ASP A 454 23.26 -12.34 5.21
N GLY A 455 24.02 -11.61 4.40
CA GLY A 455 24.67 -12.14 3.19
C GLY A 455 23.73 -12.38 1.99
N SER A 456 22.46 -11.99 2.08
CA SER A 456 21.53 -12.02 0.95
C SER A 456 21.65 -10.80 0.03
N GLY A 457 21.11 -10.89 -1.18
CA GLY A 457 20.94 -9.76 -2.10
C GLY A 457 19.58 -9.07 -1.96
N ALA A 458 18.86 -9.30 -0.85
CA ALA A 458 17.56 -8.72 -0.61
C ALA A 458 17.65 -7.22 -0.33
N ALA A 459 16.57 -6.51 -0.62
CA ALA A 459 16.49 -5.06 -0.44
C ALA A 459 15.16 -4.64 0.21
N ILE A 460 15.25 -3.70 1.15
CA ILE A 460 14.10 -2.95 1.65
C ILE A 460 14.33 -1.49 1.28
N ASN A 461 13.39 -0.88 0.56
CA ASN A 461 13.46 0.51 0.13
C ASN A 461 12.31 1.31 0.75
N VAL A 462 12.63 2.33 1.53
CA VAL A 462 11.65 3.15 2.24
C VAL A 462 11.50 4.51 1.60
N TYR A 463 10.33 4.77 1.03
CA TYR A 463 9.90 6.01 0.40
C TYR A 463 8.89 6.78 1.26
N GLY A 464 8.34 6.15 2.30
CA GLY A 464 7.38 6.79 3.21
C GLY A 464 7.05 5.90 4.41
N GLY A 465 6.10 6.36 5.23
CA GLY A 465 5.62 5.63 6.41
C GLY A 465 6.14 6.21 7.74
N THR A 466 5.56 5.71 8.83
CA THR A 466 5.83 6.08 10.20
C THR A 466 6.39 4.88 10.97
N PHE A 467 7.51 5.06 11.64
CA PHE A 467 8.27 4.01 12.32
C PHE A 467 8.37 4.34 13.80
N ILE A 468 7.85 3.46 14.64
CA ILE A 468 7.81 3.64 16.09
C ILE A 468 9.03 2.95 16.69
N ASN A 469 9.75 3.68 17.53
CA ASN A 469 10.97 3.25 18.20
C ASN A 469 12.11 2.78 17.26
N TYR A 470 12.03 3.16 15.98
CA TYR A 470 12.92 2.69 14.93
C TYR A 470 13.24 3.79 13.93
N ASP A 471 14.53 4.04 13.69
CA ASP A 471 15.01 4.95 12.67
C ASP A 471 15.42 4.17 11.40
N PRO A 472 14.61 4.21 10.33
CA PRO A 472 14.90 3.46 9.10
C PRO A 472 16.13 3.99 8.36
N SER A 473 16.67 5.17 8.71
CA SER A 473 17.87 5.72 8.09
C SER A 473 19.18 5.20 8.69
N SER A 474 19.11 4.48 9.81
CA SER A 474 20.24 4.07 10.63
C SER A 474 19.89 2.82 11.44
N SER A 475 19.51 1.76 10.74
CA SER A 475 19.05 0.53 11.37
C SER A 475 20.19 -0.27 12.00
N MET A 476 20.10 -0.49 13.31
CA MET A 476 21.03 -1.28 14.11
C MET A 476 20.78 -2.81 14.01
N THR A 477 19.65 -3.21 13.43
CA THR A 477 19.30 -4.62 13.14
C THR A 477 20.21 -5.22 12.07
N GLU A 478 20.82 -4.37 11.24
CA GLU A 478 21.81 -4.72 10.23
C GLU A 478 23.23 -4.52 10.75
N ASN A 479 24.19 -5.30 10.27
CA ASN A 479 25.61 -5.11 10.58
C ASN A 479 26.47 -5.22 9.30
N PRO A 480 27.09 -4.14 8.82
CA PRO A 480 27.09 -2.78 9.40
C PRO A 480 25.70 -2.13 9.40
N VAL A 481 25.53 -1.10 10.22
CA VAL A 481 24.30 -0.28 10.30
C VAL A 481 23.88 0.14 8.90
N LYS A 482 22.59 -0.01 8.59
CA LYS A 482 22.06 0.20 7.23
C LYS A 482 21.06 1.34 7.17
N ASN A 483 21.13 2.10 6.07
CA ASN A 483 20.11 3.06 5.69
C ASN A 483 19.14 2.40 4.70
N PHE A 484 17.87 2.26 5.09
CA PHE A 484 16.81 1.75 4.25
C PHE A 484 16.05 2.84 3.48
N VAL A 485 16.27 4.12 3.81
CA VAL A 485 15.59 5.25 3.17
C VAL A 485 16.11 5.48 1.76
N ALA A 486 15.19 5.50 0.80
CA ALA A 486 15.49 5.65 -0.61
C ALA A 486 16.14 7.01 -0.96
N GLU A 487 16.75 7.09 -2.13
CA GLU A 487 17.29 8.33 -2.68
C GLU A 487 16.17 9.38 -2.90
N GLY A 488 16.43 10.65 -2.56
CA GLY A 488 15.40 11.70 -2.57
C GLY A 488 14.43 11.69 -1.37
N TYR A 489 14.65 10.82 -0.39
CA TYR A 489 13.87 10.75 0.84
C TYR A 489 14.75 10.87 2.09
N THR A 490 14.14 11.28 3.20
CA THR A 490 14.79 11.39 4.52
C THR A 490 13.85 10.91 5.62
N ALA A 491 14.41 10.28 6.66
CA ALA A 491 13.71 10.05 7.92
C ALA A 491 13.80 11.32 8.79
N ILE A 492 12.70 11.72 9.40
CA ILE A 492 12.61 12.82 10.37
C ILE A 492 12.04 12.29 11.68
N LYS A 493 12.66 12.63 12.81
CA LYS A 493 12.09 12.31 14.12
C LYS A 493 10.91 13.26 14.38
N THR A 494 9.70 12.72 14.43
CA THR A 494 8.45 13.51 14.59
C THR A 494 7.98 13.55 16.04
N SER A 495 8.42 12.60 16.87
CA SER A 495 8.13 12.56 18.31
C SER A 495 9.28 11.97 19.11
N ALA A 496 9.51 12.45 20.33
CA ALA A 496 10.40 11.83 21.29
C ALA A 496 9.79 10.57 21.92
N GLU A 497 8.46 10.45 21.87
CA GLU A 497 7.70 9.32 22.39
C GLU A 497 7.22 8.38 21.27
N PRO A 498 7.07 7.08 21.54
CA PRO A 498 7.46 6.43 22.80
C PRO A 498 8.99 6.35 22.97
N ALA A 499 9.46 6.45 24.21
CA ALA A 499 10.85 6.13 24.55
C ALA A 499 11.17 4.64 24.24
N PRO A 500 12.44 4.27 24.01
CA PRO A 500 13.65 5.10 24.08
C PRO A 500 13.98 5.89 22.80
N ASN A 501 13.46 5.48 21.64
CA ASN A 501 13.93 5.98 20.35
C ASN A 501 13.00 7.03 19.73
N GLY A 502 11.72 7.07 20.11
CA GLY A 502 10.71 7.98 19.57
C GLY A 502 10.13 7.52 18.24
N THR A 503 9.40 8.41 17.57
CA THR A 503 8.73 8.12 16.29
C THR A 503 9.43 8.84 15.14
N TYR A 504 9.64 8.15 14.03
CA TYR A 504 10.23 8.66 12.80
C TYR A 504 9.24 8.59 11.65
N THR A 505 9.25 9.58 10.75
CA THR A 505 8.46 9.57 9.52
C THR A 505 9.40 9.75 8.34
N VAL A 506 9.20 8.97 7.27
CA VAL A 506 9.96 9.15 6.02
C VAL A 506 9.19 10.05 5.08
N VAL A 507 9.87 11.07 4.57
CA VAL A 507 9.29 12.12 3.73
C VAL A 507 10.17 12.39 2.51
N LYS A 508 9.53 12.83 1.43
CA LYS A 508 10.21 13.22 0.20
C LYS A 508 10.91 14.57 0.38
N GLY A 509 12.08 14.73 -0.25
CA GLY A 509 12.77 16.01 -0.36
C GLY A 509 13.47 16.18 -1.70
N THR A 510 14.17 17.29 -1.83
CA THR A 510 15.00 17.64 -2.98
C THR A 510 16.46 17.33 -2.65
N GLU A 511 17.04 16.40 -3.39
CA GLU A 511 18.46 16.05 -3.25
C GLU A 511 19.35 17.19 -3.77
N VAL A 512 20.32 17.63 -2.97
CA VAL A 512 21.26 18.68 -3.32
C VAL A 512 22.45 18.04 -4.04
N ALA A 513 22.49 18.20 -5.36
CA ALA A 513 23.52 17.58 -6.20
C ALA A 513 24.89 18.25 -6.08
N ALA A 514 24.92 19.58 -5.89
CA ALA A 514 26.14 20.37 -5.75
C ALA A 514 25.97 21.54 -4.76
N PRO A 515 27.07 22.08 -4.20
CA PRO A 515 27.06 23.26 -3.32
C PRO A 515 26.18 24.42 -3.80
N ALA A 516 26.27 24.75 -5.10
CA ALA A 516 25.55 25.87 -5.70
C ALA A 516 24.01 25.69 -5.69
N ASP A 517 23.52 24.45 -5.60
CA ASP A 517 22.09 24.16 -5.62
C ASP A 517 21.45 24.33 -4.23
N LEU A 518 22.26 24.33 -3.15
CA LEU A 518 21.79 24.29 -1.77
C LEU A 518 20.85 25.45 -1.42
N GLU A 519 21.22 26.68 -1.77
CA GLU A 519 20.39 27.85 -1.48
C GLU A 519 19.03 27.76 -2.19
N SER A 520 19.03 27.33 -3.46
CA SER A 520 17.81 27.19 -4.24
C SER A 520 16.90 26.09 -3.69
N ALA A 521 17.48 24.95 -3.27
CA ALA A 521 16.76 23.85 -2.64
C ALA A 521 16.12 24.28 -1.32
N LEU A 522 16.86 25.01 -0.48
CA LEU A 522 16.34 25.55 0.79
C LEU A 522 15.23 26.59 0.60
N LYS A 523 15.25 27.32 -0.53
CA LYS A 523 14.22 28.32 -0.85
C LYS A 523 13.00 27.76 -1.57
N SER A 524 13.04 26.50 -2.01
CA SER A 524 11.96 25.86 -2.76
C SER A 524 10.68 25.65 -1.93
N GLY A 525 10.81 25.53 -0.61
CA GLY A 525 9.73 25.12 0.29
C GLY A 525 9.73 23.62 0.61
N ASP A 526 10.45 22.80 -0.17
CA ASP A 526 10.68 21.38 0.11
C ASP A 526 11.84 21.18 1.11
N ILE A 527 12.03 19.94 1.56
CA ILE A 527 13.20 19.55 2.37
C ILE A 527 14.42 19.44 1.46
N ALA A 528 15.45 20.24 1.69
CA ALA A 528 16.75 20.05 1.05
C ALA A 528 17.50 18.88 1.70
N ILE A 529 17.92 17.90 0.93
CA ILE A 529 18.62 16.70 1.40
C ILE A 529 20.08 16.75 0.94
N VAL A 530 21.00 16.62 1.89
CA VAL A 530 22.44 16.49 1.64
C VAL A 530 22.86 15.07 1.97
N SER A 531 23.01 14.22 0.95
CA SER A 531 23.43 12.81 1.11
C SER A 531 24.93 12.55 1.06
N ARG A 532 25.71 13.54 0.61
CA ARG A 532 27.16 13.41 0.38
C ARG A 532 27.89 14.64 0.88
N SER A 533 29.19 14.48 1.17
CA SER A 533 30.03 15.60 1.56
C SER A 533 30.19 16.60 0.42
N MET A 534 30.09 17.89 0.75
CA MET A 534 30.22 18.99 -0.18
C MET A 534 30.89 20.20 0.48
N THR A 535 31.71 20.90 -0.28
CA THR A 535 32.42 22.11 0.17
C THR A 535 31.73 23.35 -0.35
N ILE A 536 31.34 24.24 0.53
CA ILE A 536 30.70 25.52 0.24
C ILE A 536 31.77 26.60 0.08
N ASP A 537 31.82 27.23 -1.08
CA ASP A 537 32.69 28.37 -1.41
C ASP A 537 31.93 29.72 -1.47
N ASP A 538 30.59 29.69 -1.41
CA ASP A 538 29.70 30.83 -1.21
C ASP A 538 28.61 30.50 -0.19
N SER A 539 28.53 31.26 0.90
CA SER A 539 27.61 30.96 2.01
C SER A 539 26.15 31.05 1.53
N PRO A 540 25.34 29.97 1.62
CA PRO A 540 23.94 30.03 1.27
C PRO A 540 23.23 31.06 2.16
N TYR A 541 22.53 32.01 1.53
CA TYR A 541 21.80 33.08 2.20
C TYR A 541 20.29 32.83 2.17
N ILE A 542 19.77 32.23 3.25
CA ILE A 542 18.36 31.86 3.35
C ILE A 542 17.54 33.08 3.80
N SER A 543 16.70 33.58 2.88
CA SER A 543 15.92 34.80 3.06
C SER A 543 14.62 34.76 2.28
N SER A 544 13.64 35.53 2.73
CA SER A 544 12.36 35.78 2.05
C SER A 544 11.52 34.53 1.83
N VAL A 545 11.54 33.60 2.79
CA VAL A 545 10.76 32.34 2.75
C VAL A 545 9.98 32.14 4.04
N ALA A 546 8.80 31.52 3.93
CA ALA A 546 7.99 31.18 5.10
C ALA A 546 8.67 30.10 5.96
N SER A 547 9.27 29.11 5.31
CA SER A 547 10.03 28.05 5.97
C SER A 547 11.11 27.51 5.04
N ALA A 548 12.20 27.02 5.62
CA ALA A 548 13.21 26.21 4.94
C ALA A 548 13.57 25.01 5.82
N THR A 549 13.87 23.87 5.21
CA THR A 549 14.23 22.65 5.93
C THR A 549 15.46 22.00 5.29
N LEU A 550 16.46 21.68 6.10
CA LEU A 550 17.68 20.98 5.71
C LEU A 550 17.76 19.65 6.44
N SER A 551 17.98 18.55 5.73
CA SER A 551 18.32 17.25 6.29
C SER A 551 19.68 16.79 5.76
N LEU A 552 20.61 16.44 6.66
CA LEU A 552 21.88 15.84 6.28
C LEU A 552 21.88 14.35 6.62
N LYS A 553 22.15 13.49 5.62
CA LYS A 553 22.25 12.05 5.86
C LYS A 553 23.50 11.72 6.68
N GLU A 554 23.47 10.55 7.33
CA GLU A 554 24.61 10.05 8.10
C GLU A 554 25.90 10.03 7.26
N GLY A 555 26.98 10.56 7.83
CA GLY A 555 28.29 10.68 7.16
C GLY A 555 28.41 11.83 6.15
N ALA A 556 27.34 12.51 5.78
CA ALA A 556 27.40 13.66 4.88
C ALA A 556 27.99 14.88 5.60
N VAL A 557 28.96 15.57 4.97
CA VAL A 557 29.64 16.75 5.54
C VAL A 557 29.42 17.98 4.66
N LEU A 558 28.72 18.97 5.18
CA LEU A 558 28.62 20.31 4.60
C LEU A 558 29.70 21.20 5.21
N THR A 559 30.77 21.49 4.48
CA THR A 559 31.94 22.21 5.01
C THR A 559 32.21 23.52 4.29
N ALA A 560 32.44 24.60 5.02
CA ALA A 560 32.90 25.86 4.42
C ALA A 560 34.36 25.72 3.95
N GLN A 561 34.67 26.34 2.81
CA GLN A 561 36.00 26.32 2.20
C GLN A 561 37.07 26.83 3.18
N GLU A 562 38.07 25.99 3.47
CA GLU A 562 39.21 26.35 4.32
C GLU A 562 40.02 27.49 3.70
N GLY A 563 40.44 28.45 4.54
CA GLY A 563 41.25 29.61 4.13
C GLY A 563 40.48 30.70 3.36
N SER A 564 39.16 30.57 3.22
CA SER A 564 38.31 31.55 2.52
C SER A 564 38.00 32.79 3.38
N GLU A 565 37.39 33.81 2.76
CA GLU A 565 36.79 34.95 3.48
C GLU A 565 35.34 34.67 3.90
N LEU A 566 34.86 33.42 3.77
CA LEU A 566 33.52 33.06 4.21
C LEU A 566 33.40 33.24 5.72
N GLN A 567 32.30 33.85 6.11
CA GLN A 567 31.98 34.01 7.52
C GLN A 567 31.10 32.85 8.03
N GLN A 568 30.37 32.13 7.17
CA GLN A 568 29.45 31.09 7.61
C GLN A 568 29.44 29.87 6.69
N CYS A 569 29.15 28.68 7.23
CA CYS A 569 28.75 27.55 6.39
C CYS A 569 27.27 27.69 5.98
N ILE A 570 26.40 28.17 6.90
CA ILE A 570 24.99 28.48 6.62
C ILE A 570 24.62 29.84 7.19
N GLN A 571 23.98 30.70 6.40
CA GLN A 571 23.48 32.00 6.86
C GLN A 571 21.95 32.10 6.71
N VAL A 572 21.25 32.21 7.85
CA VAL A 572 19.79 32.35 7.88
C VAL A 572 19.41 33.76 8.31
N SER A 573 18.57 34.45 7.53
CA SER A 573 18.13 35.82 7.80
C SER A 573 16.78 35.89 8.53
N LYS A 574 16.45 37.07 9.09
CA LYS A 574 15.14 37.36 9.71
C LYS A 574 13.92 37.25 8.80
N SER A 575 14.16 37.20 7.50
CA SER A 575 13.11 37.08 6.50
C SER A 575 12.78 35.63 6.15
N CYS A 576 13.62 34.68 6.55
CA CYS A 576 13.25 33.27 6.69
C CYS A 576 12.50 33.12 8.01
N LYS A 577 11.18 32.85 7.98
CA LYS A 577 10.37 32.87 9.23
C LYS A 577 10.60 31.67 10.11
N LYS A 578 10.92 30.52 9.51
CA LYS A 578 11.27 29.29 10.21
C LYS A 578 12.37 28.54 9.45
N MET A 579 13.36 28.02 10.16
CA MET A 579 14.36 27.10 9.61
C MET A 579 14.40 25.85 10.47
N VAL A 580 14.39 24.67 9.84
CA VAL A 580 14.60 23.39 10.54
C VAL A 580 15.83 22.72 9.96
N ILE A 581 16.77 22.32 10.81
CA ILE A 581 17.95 21.54 10.43
C ILE A 581 17.88 20.20 11.17
N SER A 582 17.92 19.10 10.44
CA SER A 582 17.77 17.74 10.97
C SER A 582 18.77 16.76 10.34
N GLY A 583 18.69 15.51 10.77
CA GLY A 583 19.51 14.41 10.27
C GLY A 583 20.72 14.08 11.16
N LYS A 584 21.74 13.46 10.55
CA LYS A 584 22.91 12.86 11.23
C LYS A 584 24.25 13.26 10.62
N GLY A 585 24.25 14.22 9.70
CA GLY A 585 25.46 14.70 9.04
C GLY A 585 26.22 15.73 9.88
N PHE A 586 27.13 16.44 9.19
CA PHE A 586 28.03 17.43 9.78
C PHE A 586 27.87 18.78 9.06
N ILE A 587 27.76 19.86 9.83
CA ILE A 587 27.94 21.23 9.34
C ILE A 587 29.24 21.73 9.93
N VAL A 588 30.21 22.02 9.07
CA VAL A 588 31.55 22.47 9.47
C VAL A 588 31.75 23.91 9.00
N GLY A 589 31.89 24.82 9.96
CA GLY A 589 32.15 26.24 9.77
C GLY A 589 33.52 26.52 9.15
N PRO A 590 33.79 27.80 8.82
CA PRO A 590 35.05 28.20 8.22
C PRO A 590 36.26 27.88 9.10
N LYS A 591 37.27 27.26 8.50
CA LYS A 591 38.57 26.96 9.13
C LYS A 591 39.65 27.85 8.54
N ASN A 592 40.55 28.36 9.40
CA ASN A 592 41.62 29.28 8.99
C ASN A 592 41.12 30.49 8.17
N SER A 593 39.87 30.94 8.41
CA SER A 593 39.26 32.03 7.67
C SER A 593 39.92 33.37 8.00
N THR A 594 40.08 34.22 7.00
CA THR A 594 40.58 35.60 7.18
C THR A 594 39.48 36.55 7.66
N ALA A 595 38.21 36.13 7.58
CA ALA A 595 37.07 36.88 8.07
C ALA A 595 36.94 36.77 9.59
N THR A 596 36.17 37.70 10.18
CA THR A 596 35.93 37.75 11.62
C THR A 596 34.50 37.33 11.99
N ASN A 597 34.35 36.79 13.19
CA ASN A 597 33.07 36.32 13.74
C ASN A 597 32.41 35.23 12.89
N VAL A 598 33.19 34.20 12.58
CA VAL A 598 32.78 33.12 11.71
C VAL A 598 31.98 32.08 12.48
N ALA A 599 31.07 31.38 11.81
CA ALA A 599 30.28 30.33 12.43
C ALA A 599 29.99 29.15 11.50
N GLY A 600 29.71 27.97 12.05
CA GLY A 600 29.04 26.91 11.29
C GLY A 600 27.69 27.42 10.79
N ILE A 601 26.86 27.91 11.72
CA ILE A 601 25.53 28.46 11.43
C ILE A 601 25.43 29.87 11.99
N TYR A 602 25.01 30.82 11.16
CA TYR A 602 24.54 32.13 11.61
C TYR A 602 23.01 32.19 11.54
N SER A 603 22.38 32.52 12.67
CA SER A 603 20.94 32.67 12.76
C SER A 603 20.55 34.11 13.05
N GLY A 604 19.90 34.75 12.08
CA GLY A 604 18.99 35.86 12.33
C GLY A 604 17.52 35.43 12.21
N CYS A 605 17.24 34.12 12.22
CA CYS A 605 15.91 33.56 11.97
C CYS A 605 15.00 33.74 13.19
N PRO A 606 13.72 34.15 13.03
CA PRO A 606 12.78 34.23 14.14
C PRO A 606 12.61 32.89 14.87
N ASP A 607 12.67 31.77 14.14
CA ASP A 607 12.51 30.40 14.65
C ASP A 607 13.47 29.44 13.91
N LEU A 608 14.68 29.23 14.43
CA LEU A 608 15.60 28.18 14.00
C LEU A 608 15.46 26.97 14.93
N VAL A 609 15.20 25.80 14.38
CA VAL A 609 15.12 24.54 15.14
C VAL A 609 16.19 23.58 14.64
N ILE A 610 17.04 23.10 15.55
CA ILE A 610 17.95 21.98 15.30
C ILE A 610 17.32 20.73 15.90
N ASP A 611 16.93 19.79 15.04
CA ASP A 611 16.11 18.61 15.36
C ASP A 611 16.71 17.33 14.75
N GLY A 612 17.70 16.77 15.44
CA GLY A 612 18.38 15.56 15.01
C GLY A 612 19.73 15.40 15.70
N THR A 613 20.43 14.30 15.44
CA THR A 613 21.76 14.02 16.00
C THR A 613 22.86 14.60 15.12
N ILE A 614 22.63 15.79 14.57
CA ILE A 614 23.57 16.47 13.68
C ILE A 614 24.81 16.91 14.48
N THR A 615 25.97 16.93 13.82
CA THR A 615 27.16 17.60 14.34
C THR A 615 27.30 18.99 13.74
N VAL A 616 27.46 20.03 14.57
CA VAL A 616 27.83 21.37 14.11
C VAL A 616 29.20 21.72 14.71
N ASP A 617 30.21 21.81 13.84
CA ASP A 617 31.57 22.16 14.21
C ASP A 617 31.89 23.58 13.74
N GLY A 618 32.13 24.51 14.66
CA GLY A 618 32.54 25.88 14.35
C GLY A 618 33.95 26.01 13.77
N SER A 619 34.70 24.90 13.69
CA SER A 619 36.08 24.83 13.22
C SER A 619 37.06 25.63 14.08
N SER A 620 38.25 25.94 13.55
CA SER A 620 39.34 26.59 14.28
C SER A 620 40.21 27.48 13.39
N GLY A 621 41.13 28.21 14.02
CA GLY A 621 42.23 28.93 13.39
C GLY A 621 41.82 30.19 12.62
N SER A 622 40.56 30.61 12.72
CA SER A 622 40.08 31.80 12.00
C SER A 622 40.45 33.09 12.73
N LYS A 623 40.43 34.21 12.00
CA LYS A 623 40.72 35.53 12.56
C LYS A 623 39.58 35.95 13.50
N GLY A 624 39.84 35.93 14.81
CA GLY A 624 38.82 36.23 15.81
C GLY A 624 37.91 35.03 16.08
N THR A 625 36.66 35.28 16.46
CA THR A 625 35.80 34.22 17.03
C THR A 625 35.29 33.24 15.97
N ASN A 626 35.52 31.94 16.22
CA ASN A 626 34.78 30.82 15.63
C ASN A 626 33.55 30.49 16.50
N ALA A 627 32.47 29.97 15.94
CA ALA A 627 31.37 29.42 16.72
C ALA A 627 30.70 28.26 15.97
N ALA A 628 30.16 27.26 16.67
CA ALA A 628 29.28 26.29 16.02
C ALA A 628 28.01 27.01 15.55
N ILE A 629 27.39 27.79 16.43
CA ILE A 629 26.23 28.63 16.12
C ILE A 629 26.42 30.04 16.66
N ARG A 630 26.14 31.04 15.83
CA ARG A 630 25.99 32.44 16.23
C ARG A 630 24.55 32.90 16.06
N ILE A 631 23.93 33.37 17.14
CA ILE A 631 22.53 33.81 17.17
C ILE A 631 22.50 35.33 17.29
N ALA A 632 22.02 35.99 16.25
CA ALA A 632 21.98 37.44 16.13
C ALA A 632 20.57 38.03 16.22
N GLU A 633 19.54 37.24 15.93
CA GLU A 633 18.13 37.63 16.06
C GLU A 633 17.25 36.37 16.15
N GLY A 634 16.11 36.48 16.82
CA GLY A 634 15.11 35.43 16.94
C GLY A 634 15.45 34.34 17.94
N THR A 635 14.74 33.22 17.86
CA THR A 635 14.91 32.08 18.77
C THR A 635 15.59 30.93 18.04
N THR A 636 16.65 30.38 18.63
CA THR A 636 17.22 29.11 18.21
C THR A 636 16.90 28.05 19.26
N THR A 637 16.24 26.98 18.85
CA THR A 637 15.87 25.84 19.68
C THR A 637 16.71 24.62 19.27
N ILE A 638 17.48 24.08 20.21
CA ILE A 638 18.27 22.88 20.00
C ILE A 638 17.59 21.75 20.76
N LYS A 639 17.15 20.72 20.03
CA LYS A 639 16.53 19.54 20.65
C LYS A 639 17.55 18.46 20.97
N ASP A 640 18.52 18.25 20.09
CA ASP A 640 19.62 17.28 20.25
C ASP A 640 20.77 17.65 19.30
N GLY A 641 21.88 16.91 19.36
CA GLY A 641 23.04 17.06 18.46
C GLY A 641 24.38 17.13 19.19
N TYR A 642 25.49 17.23 18.44
CA TYR A 642 26.83 17.46 18.97
C TYR A 642 27.39 18.79 18.43
N PHE A 643 27.72 19.71 19.32
CA PHE A 643 28.15 21.06 18.98
C PHE A 643 29.55 21.27 19.51
N THR A 644 30.48 21.63 18.62
CA THR A 644 31.88 21.81 19.00
C THR A 644 32.51 23.01 18.31
N VAL A 645 33.54 23.58 18.91
CA VAL A 645 34.38 24.60 18.28
C VAL A 645 35.81 24.47 18.78
N GLY A 646 36.77 24.77 17.90
CA GLY A 646 38.18 24.85 18.25
C GLY A 646 38.64 26.27 18.61
N THR A 647 39.95 26.45 18.70
CA THR A 647 40.57 27.72 19.06
C THR A 647 40.60 28.71 17.90
N ASP A 648 40.74 29.99 18.20
CA ASP A 648 41.04 31.02 17.19
C ASP A 648 42.48 30.89 16.66
N ALA A 649 42.86 31.77 15.72
CA ALA A 649 44.23 31.83 15.19
C ALA A 649 45.31 32.08 16.26
N SER A 650 44.96 32.60 17.43
CA SER A 650 45.86 32.87 18.56
C SER A 650 45.94 31.70 19.56
N GLY A 651 45.18 30.62 19.33
CA GLY A 651 45.10 29.47 20.23
C GLY A 651 44.16 29.68 21.42
N ILE A 652 43.32 30.72 21.42
CA ILE A 652 42.34 31.02 22.48
C ILE A 652 41.05 30.24 22.21
N ALA A 653 40.46 29.66 23.25
CA ALA A 653 39.17 28.98 23.18
C ALA A 653 38.06 29.92 22.66
N ASN A 654 37.13 29.35 21.90
CA ASN A 654 36.00 30.09 21.31
C ASN A 654 34.66 29.66 21.87
N SER A 655 33.66 30.53 21.71
CA SER A 655 32.31 30.19 22.13
C SER A 655 31.69 29.14 21.22
N CYS A 656 31.28 27.98 21.76
CA CYS A 656 30.62 26.96 20.97
C CYS A 656 29.28 27.50 20.45
N ILE A 657 28.47 28.07 21.34
CA ILE A 657 27.28 28.85 20.96
C ILE A 657 27.46 30.29 21.43
N LEU A 658 27.35 31.25 20.50
CA LEU A 658 27.42 32.68 20.79
C LEU A 658 26.07 33.36 20.57
N VAL A 659 25.52 33.96 21.63
CA VAL A 659 24.29 34.77 21.59
C VAL A 659 24.66 36.25 21.62
N ALA A 660 24.66 36.89 20.46
CA ALA A 660 25.12 38.27 20.29
C ALA A 660 24.36 38.94 19.15
N THR A 661 23.54 39.93 19.47
CA THR A 661 22.70 40.63 18.51
C THR A 661 23.55 41.38 17.49
N ALA A 662 23.13 41.39 16.22
CA ALA A 662 23.85 42.17 15.21
C ALA A 662 23.58 43.68 15.34
N ARG A 663 22.45 44.07 15.97
CA ARG A 663 22.02 45.46 16.17
C ARG A 663 21.24 45.61 17.48
N PRO A 664 21.31 46.79 18.15
CA PRO A 664 20.59 47.04 19.40
C PRO A 664 19.06 46.93 19.35
N SER A 665 18.45 46.91 18.16
CA SER A 665 17.00 46.74 18.00
C SER A 665 16.55 45.28 17.97
N GLN A 666 17.48 44.33 17.90
CA GLN A 666 17.20 42.91 17.75
C GLN A 666 17.14 42.23 19.12
N LYS A 667 16.53 41.04 19.15
CA LYS A 667 16.54 40.14 20.31
C LYS A 667 16.95 38.76 19.87
N ALA A 668 17.78 38.09 20.66
CA ALA A 668 18.31 36.76 20.40
C ALA A 668 18.02 35.85 21.59
N HIS A 669 17.50 34.66 21.33
CA HIS A 669 17.09 33.72 22.36
C HIS A 669 17.61 32.32 22.02
N LEU A 670 18.16 31.62 23.01
CA LEU A 670 18.60 30.24 22.88
C LEU A 670 17.79 29.36 23.83
N LYS A 671 17.25 28.26 23.31
CA LYS A 671 16.61 27.19 24.09
C LYS A 671 17.29 25.87 23.81
N ILE A 672 17.70 25.13 24.85
CA ILE A 672 18.34 23.82 24.72
C ILE A 672 17.53 22.78 25.47
N TYR A 673 17.12 21.72 24.79
CA TYR A 673 16.41 20.58 25.37
C TYR A 673 17.29 19.31 25.46
N GLY A 674 18.39 19.27 24.71
CA GLY A 674 19.29 18.11 24.63
C GLY A 674 20.53 18.42 23.80
N GLY A 675 21.36 17.38 23.58
CA GLY A 675 22.63 17.48 22.86
C GLY A 675 23.87 17.57 23.75
N VAL A 676 25.03 17.60 23.11
CA VAL A 676 26.36 17.66 23.75
C VAL A 676 27.10 18.88 23.23
N PHE A 677 27.70 19.67 24.13
CA PHE A 677 28.34 20.94 23.80
C PHE A 677 29.77 21.00 24.33
N GLU A 678 30.71 21.36 23.46
CA GLU A 678 32.14 21.41 23.80
C GLU A 678 32.85 22.62 23.17
N THR A 679 33.71 23.25 23.96
CA THR A 679 34.75 24.16 23.45
C THR A 679 36.10 23.50 23.64
N LYS A 680 36.85 23.34 22.56
CA LYS A 680 38.21 22.77 22.58
C LYS A 680 39.27 23.86 22.77
N GLY A 681 40.41 23.47 23.30
CA GLY A 681 41.57 24.35 23.52
C GLY A 681 41.73 24.78 24.97
N ASN A 682 42.57 25.80 25.20
CA ASN A 682 42.85 26.28 26.56
C ASN A 682 41.74 27.21 27.04
N PRO A 683 41.28 27.08 28.30
CA PRO A 683 40.25 27.94 28.85
C PRO A 683 40.71 29.40 28.93
N ILE A 684 39.77 30.33 28.77
CA ILE A 684 39.99 31.75 28.95
C ILE A 684 39.95 32.05 30.45
N ASN A 685 41.10 32.34 31.06
CA ASN A 685 41.19 32.59 32.52
C ASN A 685 40.57 31.45 33.36
N GLY A 686 40.71 30.20 32.93
CA GLY A 686 40.13 29.03 33.61
C GLY A 686 38.67 28.74 33.28
N TRP A 687 38.04 29.50 32.39
CA TRP A 687 36.67 29.30 31.92
C TRP A 687 36.59 28.81 30.47
N TYR A 688 35.75 27.81 30.21
CA TYR A 688 35.42 27.34 28.87
C TYR A 688 34.15 28.03 28.37
N PRO A 689 34.23 28.85 27.31
CA PRO A 689 33.09 29.64 26.83
C PRO A 689 32.03 28.83 26.07
N VAL A 690 31.62 27.65 26.53
CA VAL A 690 30.73 26.75 25.77
C VAL A 690 29.44 27.45 25.32
N ILE A 691 28.74 28.10 26.24
CA ILE A 691 27.64 29.01 25.94
C ILE A 691 28.05 30.42 26.39
N ASN A 692 27.93 31.39 25.50
CA ASN A 692 28.33 32.77 25.78
C ASN A 692 27.29 33.78 25.29
N ILE A 693 27.02 34.81 26.10
CA ILE A 693 26.15 35.94 25.75
C ILE A 693 27.01 37.21 25.69
N GLN A 694 26.74 38.09 24.73
CA GLN A 694 27.40 39.41 24.74
C GLN A 694 26.88 40.27 25.91
N ASP A 695 27.77 40.72 26.80
CA ASP A 695 27.46 41.54 27.98
C ASP A 695 26.50 42.69 27.73
N ALA A 696 26.73 43.45 26.64
CA ALA A 696 25.93 44.62 26.29
C ALA A 696 24.48 44.26 25.91
N ASP A 697 24.26 43.05 25.39
CA ASP A 697 22.94 42.53 25.03
C ASP A 697 22.24 41.91 26.21
N ARG A 698 22.98 41.18 27.06
CA ARG A 698 22.48 40.68 28.33
C ARG A 698 21.95 41.81 29.22
N LYS A 699 22.78 42.83 29.48
CA LYS A 699 22.42 44.00 30.31
C LYS A 699 21.21 44.77 29.78
N ALA A 700 21.00 44.73 28.46
CA ALA A 700 19.88 45.38 27.81
C ALA A 700 18.65 44.47 27.66
N GLY A 701 18.68 43.23 28.16
CA GLY A 701 17.59 42.26 28.00
C GLY A 701 17.33 41.85 26.54
N ARG A 702 18.34 41.98 25.67
CA ARG A 702 18.27 41.63 24.24
C ARG A 702 18.67 40.19 23.97
N ALA A 703 19.43 39.57 24.85
CA ALA A 703 19.88 38.19 24.71
C ALA A 703 19.48 37.36 25.94
N THR A 704 18.93 36.17 25.73
CA THR A 704 18.60 35.23 26.82
C THR A 704 18.93 33.78 26.44
N VAL A 705 19.18 32.94 27.45
CA VAL A 705 19.43 31.50 27.31
C VAL A 705 18.56 30.76 28.32
N GLU A 706 17.91 29.67 27.88
CA GLU A 706 17.15 28.75 28.73
C GLU A 706 17.55 27.30 28.42
N ILE A 707 18.08 26.59 29.41
CA ILE A 707 18.56 25.21 29.26
C ILE A 707 17.68 24.27 30.09
N TYR A 708 17.02 23.36 29.39
CA TYR A 708 16.14 22.31 29.91
C TYR A 708 16.80 20.92 29.87
N GLY A 709 17.91 20.76 29.14
CA GLY A 709 18.61 19.49 29.02
C GLY A 709 19.94 19.60 28.28
N GLY A 710 20.64 18.48 28.15
CA GLY A 710 21.93 18.36 27.44
C GLY A 710 23.14 18.14 28.36
N ILE A 711 24.29 17.85 27.74
CA ILE A 711 25.57 17.61 28.39
C ILE A 711 26.57 18.69 27.95
N PHE A 712 27.24 19.31 28.90
CA PHE A 712 28.17 20.42 28.67
C PHE A 712 29.55 20.06 29.20
N ILE A 713 30.54 20.00 28.31
CA ILE A 713 31.89 19.54 28.63
C ILE A 713 32.71 20.71 29.19
N ASN A 714 33.36 20.51 30.35
CA ASN A 714 34.16 21.51 31.06
C ASN A 714 33.42 22.84 31.38
N TYR A 715 32.08 22.84 31.36
CA TYR A 715 31.25 24.02 31.56
C TYR A 715 29.99 23.69 32.38
N ASN A 716 29.79 24.40 33.50
CA ASN A 716 28.58 24.30 34.29
C ASN A 716 27.54 25.35 33.86
N PRO A 717 26.42 24.98 33.21
CA PRO A 717 25.39 25.95 32.81
C PRO A 717 24.72 26.67 33.99
N ALA A 718 24.84 26.17 35.23
CA ALA A 718 24.34 26.85 36.41
C ALA A 718 25.18 28.08 36.82
N THR A 719 26.34 28.30 36.20
CA THR A 719 27.20 29.48 36.40
C THR A 719 27.17 30.45 35.21
N GLY A 720 26.24 30.25 34.26
CA GLY A 720 25.98 31.20 33.17
C GLY A 720 27.20 31.51 32.31
N ASP A 721 27.39 32.75 31.90
CA ASP A 721 28.57 33.20 31.12
C ASP A 721 29.75 33.63 32.01
N ASN A 722 29.77 33.17 33.27
CA ASN A 722 30.84 33.39 34.24
C ASN A 722 31.09 34.87 34.58
N THR A 723 30.02 35.68 34.67
CA THR A 723 30.11 37.08 35.14
C THR A 723 30.43 37.22 36.63
N GLY A 724 30.24 36.14 37.40
CA GLY A 724 30.41 36.13 38.86
C GLY A 724 29.21 36.72 39.63
N GLU A 725 28.09 37.00 38.96
CA GLU A 725 26.85 37.42 39.62
C GLU A 725 26.14 36.23 40.29
N ALA A 726 25.54 36.45 41.47
CA ALA A 726 25.02 35.38 42.33
C ALA A 726 23.83 34.58 41.74
N ASP A 727 23.22 35.08 40.66
CA ASP A 727 22.07 34.48 39.97
C ASP A 727 22.34 34.28 38.46
N ASP A 728 23.62 34.21 38.09
CA ASP A 728 24.05 33.97 36.71
C ASP A 728 23.88 32.49 36.35
N THR A 729 22.64 32.07 36.06
CA THR A 729 22.32 30.71 35.62
C THR A 729 21.63 30.73 34.25
N PHE A 730 22.00 29.77 33.40
CA PHE A 730 21.27 29.48 32.16
C PHE A 730 20.30 28.31 32.30
N VAL A 731 20.32 27.61 33.44
CA VAL A 731 19.41 26.50 33.72
C VAL A 731 17.99 27.03 33.94
N ALA A 732 17.04 26.46 33.21
CA ALA A 732 15.64 26.88 33.29
C ALA A 732 15.01 26.48 34.64
N PRO A 733 13.96 27.20 35.10
CA PRO A 733 13.23 26.83 36.31
C PRO A 733 12.67 25.39 36.26
N GLY A 734 12.81 24.63 37.35
CA GLY A 734 12.39 23.22 37.43
C GLY A 734 13.43 22.23 36.89
N TYR A 735 14.64 22.70 36.59
CA TYR A 735 15.77 21.89 36.12
C TYR A 735 17.02 22.20 36.95
N LYS A 736 17.96 21.24 36.98
CA LYS A 736 19.24 21.36 37.69
C LYS A 736 20.40 20.87 36.84
N SER A 737 21.57 21.49 37.04
CA SER A 737 22.84 21.06 36.45
C SER A 737 23.58 20.12 37.41
N VAL A 738 23.86 18.89 36.98
CA VAL A 738 24.51 17.86 37.80
C VAL A 738 25.85 17.51 37.17
N GLU A 739 26.91 17.51 37.97
CA GLU A 739 28.23 17.08 37.52
C GLU A 739 28.22 15.60 37.10
N THR A 740 28.86 15.31 35.97
CA THR A 740 28.96 14.00 35.35
C THR A 740 30.29 13.87 34.60
N THR A 741 30.43 12.83 33.78
CA THR A 741 31.56 12.68 32.86
C THR A 741 31.06 12.39 31.45
N TYR A 742 31.79 12.88 30.45
CA TYR A 742 31.55 12.56 29.05
C TYR A 742 32.87 12.23 28.37
N ASN A 743 32.99 11.02 27.82
CA ASN A 743 34.25 10.51 27.23
C ASN A 743 35.48 10.70 28.14
N GLY A 744 35.31 10.52 29.45
CA GLY A 744 36.38 10.66 30.45
C GLY A 744 36.74 12.11 30.83
N GLN A 745 36.07 13.12 30.26
CA GLN A 745 36.20 14.52 30.66
C GLN A 745 35.13 14.93 31.68
N GLN A 746 35.44 15.95 32.49
CA GLN A 746 34.46 16.55 33.39
C GLN A 746 33.35 17.22 32.57
N ALA A 747 32.09 16.98 32.95
CA ALA A 747 30.94 17.53 32.27
C ALA A 747 29.79 17.81 33.25
N TRP A 748 28.78 18.52 32.77
CA TRP A 748 27.54 18.78 33.51
C TRP A 748 26.34 18.40 32.66
N GLN A 749 25.40 17.66 33.23
CA GLN A 749 24.15 17.30 32.59
C GLN A 749 23.00 18.08 33.21
N VAL A 750 22.18 18.71 32.38
CA VAL A 750 20.93 19.34 32.83
C VAL A 750 19.82 18.32 32.79
N ILE A 751 19.10 18.18 33.91
CA ILE A 751 18.00 17.24 34.09
C ILE A 751 16.84 17.91 34.85
N PRO A 752 15.60 17.40 34.75
CA PRO A 752 14.50 17.84 35.62
C PRO A 752 14.85 17.72 37.10
N GLU A 753 14.35 18.65 37.93
CA GLU A 753 14.58 18.68 39.39
C GLU A 753 14.06 17.46 40.16
#